data_AF-A0A959AYT8-F1
#
_entry.id   AF-A0A959AYT8-F1
#
_cell.length_a   1.000
_cell.length_b   1.000
_cell.length_c   1.000
_cell.angle_alpha   90.00
_cell.angle_beta   90.00
_cell.angle_gamma   90.00
#
_symmetry.space_group_name_H-M   'P 1'
#
loop_
_entity.id
_entity.type
_entity.pdbx_description
1 polymer ?
#
loop_
_entity_poly.entity_id
_entity_poly.type
_entity_poly.pdbx_seq_one_letter_code
_entity_poly.pdbx_strand_id
1 'polypeptide(L)'
;MQKFTKRISLLLGITLFLSNFAPAFCQQHSVARQWNEALLTGIRNDFARPTVHARNLFHTSIAMYDAWAVYDEEAETFFLGKTVGGFTCPFDGIGAPADIQAAREEAISYAAYRLLRHRFRNSPGAAESMEIFYNLFTQLGYDTSFTSKDYSTGSPAALGNYIADNLIAFGFQDGANEQGNYENQYYLTANPPLAPAAPGNPLLLNPNRWQSLTLDVFIDQSGNVIPLSTPPFLSPEWGKVTPFALQPEELTIYQRGGNDYWVYHDPGSPPFIDEVDGGGTSDAYKWNFLLVAIWSSHLDPTDNVMIDISPGAIGNFQGELPQTFEEFQEFYDLLEGGGPSTGHAVNPHTGQPYEPQMVPRGDYARVLAEFWADGPDSETPPGHWFTILNYVNDHPELEKRYRGVGPVLDDLEWDVKAYLTLGGTVHDAAVTAWGIKGWYDYLRPISAIRYMADQGQSSDPTLPNYHPAGIPLVPGYVELVTPNDPLILRGFNNEHVDKIKLYAWRGPDYINDPAVDDAGVGWIRAEDWWPYQRPSFVTPPFAGYISGHSTFSRAAAEVMTLLTGNPFFPGGMGEFVAPKDEFLVFEEGPSVDITLQWATYRDASDQTSLSRIWGGIHPPVDDIPGRIIGKEIGIEAFHYAEQYFYRDLDNDGFLSYEDCDDNNPDIHPQATELCDGIDNDCNGLIDDEITLYTYFSDTDGDGYGDADAALDTCLASPPDGYVDNDFDCADGDASLNPDAAEVCDGIDNDCNGAVDDGITLYTYFLDSDGDGYGGFDHVIDTCQATPPEGFANNAQDCDDSNADVYPGATETCDGIDNDCNGGIDDGLAFTSYFLDTDGDGYGDAAMALDTCLSAPPEGYVANDADCNDGDAAINPDAEEVLDSLDNNCNNMIDEGLVSTTAIQPATWKFFPNPVREQLVLQSAYAGTVTARLYSAEGRTILESRLDMVSGRAVLDMRRTAPGFYFLELLDSSGSRLLVEKVIR
;
A
#
# COMPACT_ATOMS: atom_id res chain seq x y z
N MET A 1 30.64 -22.00 -36.55
CA MET A 1 29.75 -23.02 -37.18
C MET A 1 29.30 -24.15 -36.23
N GLN A 2 30.16 -24.70 -35.35
CA GLN A 2 29.74 -25.75 -34.41
C GLN A 2 28.81 -25.28 -33.27
N LYS A 3 29.04 -24.10 -32.64
CA LYS A 3 28.04 -23.46 -31.72
C LYS A 3 26.66 -23.35 -32.42
N PHE A 4 26.63 -22.93 -33.70
CA PHE A 4 25.43 -22.87 -34.55
C PHE A 4 24.68 -24.21 -34.69
N THR A 5 25.38 -25.33 -34.88
CA THR A 5 24.72 -26.65 -35.03
C THR A 5 24.24 -27.23 -33.69
N LYS A 6 24.82 -26.80 -32.56
CA LYS A 6 24.30 -27.10 -31.21
C LYS A 6 22.96 -26.38 -30.95
N ARG A 7 22.78 -25.11 -31.35
CA ARG A 7 21.57 -24.31 -31.04
C ARG A 7 20.27 -24.94 -31.56
N ILE A 8 20.29 -25.69 -32.65
CA ILE A 8 19.12 -26.46 -33.16
C ILE A 8 18.59 -27.47 -32.11
N SER A 9 19.44 -27.94 -31.20
CA SER A 9 19.05 -28.82 -30.08
C SER A 9 18.78 -28.06 -28.77
N LEU A 10 18.95 -26.73 -28.74
CA LEU A 10 18.86 -25.90 -27.53
C LEU A 10 17.68 -24.89 -27.57
N LEU A 11 17.25 -24.44 -28.75
CA LEU A 11 15.96 -23.74 -28.93
C LEU A 11 14.75 -24.69 -28.68
N LEU A 12 14.94 -25.98 -28.93
CA LEU A 12 14.07 -27.06 -28.43
C LEU A 12 14.17 -27.28 -26.90
N GLY A 13 15.08 -26.59 -26.21
CA GLY A 13 15.25 -26.61 -24.76
C GLY A 13 14.44 -25.53 -24.04
N ILE A 14 14.31 -24.34 -24.65
CA ILE A 14 13.43 -23.24 -24.20
C ILE A 14 11.97 -23.71 -24.07
N THR A 15 11.58 -24.71 -24.86
CA THR A 15 10.22 -25.29 -24.89
C THR A 15 10.06 -26.61 -24.08
N LEU A 16 11.06 -27.06 -23.30
CA LEU A 16 11.00 -28.44 -22.74
C LEU A 16 11.68 -28.70 -21.38
N PHE A 17 12.23 -27.72 -20.67
CA PHE A 17 12.89 -27.97 -19.36
C PHE A 17 12.50 -27.05 -18.17
N LEU A 18 11.24 -26.62 -18.11
CA LEU A 18 10.60 -26.13 -16.86
C LEU A 18 9.53 -27.09 -16.30
N SER A 19 9.54 -28.36 -16.70
CA SER A 19 8.54 -29.37 -16.31
C SER A 19 9.08 -30.39 -15.29
N ASN A 20 9.12 -30.01 -14.01
CA ASN A 20 9.35 -30.97 -12.91
C ASN A 20 8.58 -30.72 -11.60
N PHE A 21 7.41 -30.08 -11.71
CA PHE A 21 6.30 -30.35 -10.79
C PHE A 21 5.08 -30.88 -11.58
N ALA A 22 4.09 -31.43 -10.85
CA ALA A 22 3.03 -32.27 -11.41
C ALA A 22 1.98 -31.48 -12.23
N PRO A 23 1.19 -32.12 -13.11
CA PRO A 23 0.52 -31.41 -14.21
C PRO A 23 -0.68 -30.55 -13.76
N ALA A 24 -0.52 -29.25 -13.93
CA ALA A 24 -1.64 -28.34 -14.22
C ALA A 24 -2.00 -28.39 -15.73
N PHE A 25 -3.03 -27.67 -16.14
CA PHE A 25 -3.54 -27.71 -17.51
C PHE A 25 -2.52 -27.15 -18.53
N CYS A 26 -2.50 -27.75 -19.72
CA CYS A 26 -1.86 -27.13 -20.88
C CYS A 26 -2.76 -25.99 -21.36
N GLN A 27 -2.46 -24.75 -20.96
CA GLN A 27 -3.22 -23.58 -21.36
C GLN A 27 -3.04 -23.35 -22.87
N GLN A 28 -4.14 -23.20 -23.59
CA GLN A 28 -4.13 -22.93 -25.02
C GLN A 28 -4.08 -21.42 -25.22
N HIS A 29 -2.90 -20.91 -25.60
CA HIS A 29 -2.64 -19.49 -25.83
C HIS A 29 -3.70 -18.86 -26.75
N SER A 30 -4.10 -17.61 -26.49
CA SER A 30 -5.04 -16.88 -27.33
C SER A 30 -4.57 -16.82 -28.79
N VAL A 31 -5.48 -16.57 -29.73
CA VAL A 31 -5.08 -16.44 -31.14
C VAL A 31 -4.20 -15.20 -31.35
N ALA A 32 -4.39 -14.13 -30.57
CA ALA A 32 -3.53 -12.94 -30.61
C ALA A 32 -2.10 -13.27 -30.15
N ARG A 33 -1.96 -14.00 -29.03
CA ARG A 33 -0.68 -14.52 -28.50
C ARG A 33 0.05 -15.40 -29.52
N GLN A 34 -0.68 -16.26 -30.24
CA GLN A 34 -0.13 -17.10 -31.31
C GLN A 34 0.35 -16.27 -32.53
N TRP A 35 -0.42 -15.27 -32.95
CA TRP A 35 -0.01 -14.37 -34.04
C TRP A 35 1.13 -13.43 -33.63
N ASN A 36 1.25 -13.10 -32.34
CA ASN A 36 2.36 -12.34 -31.80
C ASN A 36 3.69 -13.11 -31.89
N GLU A 37 3.75 -14.38 -31.50
CA GLU A 37 4.97 -15.20 -31.71
C GLU A 37 5.32 -15.39 -33.19
N ALA A 38 4.31 -15.51 -34.05
CA ALA A 38 4.53 -15.55 -35.49
C ALA A 38 5.17 -14.25 -35.98
N LEU A 39 4.68 -13.09 -35.55
CA LEU A 39 5.25 -11.77 -35.84
C LEU A 39 6.67 -11.60 -35.28
N LEU A 40 6.90 -11.93 -34.00
CA LEU A 40 8.23 -11.89 -33.39
C LEU A 40 9.21 -12.76 -34.17
N THR A 41 8.81 -13.98 -34.56
CA THR A 41 9.66 -14.85 -35.41
C THR A 41 9.83 -14.30 -36.83
N GLY A 42 8.84 -13.59 -37.36
CA GLY A 42 8.97 -12.79 -38.58
C GLY A 42 10.05 -11.71 -38.46
N ILE A 43 10.15 -11.05 -37.31
CA ILE A 43 11.16 -10.03 -36.99
C ILE A 43 12.55 -10.64 -36.80
N ARG A 44 12.67 -11.77 -36.09
CA ARG A 44 13.93 -12.56 -35.96
C ARG A 44 14.52 -12.90 -37.34
N ASN A 45 13.65 -13.13 -38.32
CA ASN A 45 13.97 -13.47 -39.71
C ASN A 45 14.08 -12.25 -40.66
N ASP A 46 14.04 -11.02 -40.15
CA ASP A 46 14.17 -9.77 -40.92
C ASP A 46 15.56 -9.13 -40.77
N PHE A 47 15.82 -8.05 -41.52
CA PHE A 47 16.93 -7.15 -41.22
C PHE A 47 16.69 -6.42 -39.89
N ALA A 48 17.73 -6.12 -39.12
CA ALA A 48 17.63 -5.43 -37.83
C ALA A 48 17.18 -3.95 -37.98
N ARG A 49 15.85 -3.73 -38.00
CA ARG A 49 15.21 -2.43 -38.29
C ARG A 49 14.22 -2.03 -37.18
N PRO A 50 14.67 -1.64 -35.97
CA PRO A 50 13.80 -1.37 -34.82
C PRO A 50 12.63 -0.39 -35.12
N THR A 51 12.85 0.63 -35.96
CA THR A 51 11.81 1.55 -36.46
C THR A 51 10.70 0.84 -37.23
N VAL A 52 11.06 -0.03 -38.17
CA VAL A 52 10.13 -0.84 -38.96
C VAL A 52 9.46 -1.92 -38.08
N HIS A 53 10.20 -2.47 -37.11
CA HIS A 53 9.71 -3.53 -36.22
C HIS A 53 8.67 -3.01 -35.23
N ALA A 54 8.92 -1.87 -34.57
CA ALA A 54 7.95 -1.20 -33.70
C ALA A 54 6.64 -0.89 -34.43
N ARG A 55 6.75 -0.34 -35.65
CA ARG A 55 5.59 -0.09 -36.53
C ARG A 55 4.87 -1.37 -36.97
N ASN A 56 5.60 -2.47 -37.21
CA ASN A 56 4.99 -3.76 -37.57
C ASN A 56 4.28 -4.41 -36.36
N LEU A 57 4.80 -4.22 -35.15
CA LEU A 57 4.12 -4.56 -33.89
C LEU A 57 2.83 -3.77 -33.78
N PHE A 58 2.89 -2.44 -33.72
CA PHE A 58 1.71 -1.56 -33.66
C PHE A 58 0.66 -1.86 -34.73
N HIS A 59 1.04 -1.89 -36.02
CA HIS A 59 0.08 -2.13 -37.10
C HIS A 59 -0.55 -3.54 -37.04
N THR A 60 0.12 -4.52 -36.44
CA THR A 60 -0.48 -5.84 -36.19
C THR A 60 -1.37 -5.82 -34.96
N SER A 61 -1.00 -5.10 -33.90
CA SER A 61 -1.85 -4.88 -32.73
C SER A 61 -3.18 -4.23 -33.10
N ILE A 62 -3.18 -3.17 -33.91
CA ILE A 62 -4.43 -2.57 -34.47
C ILE A 62 -5.24 -3.64 -35.21
N ALA A 63 -4.59 -4.46 -36.04
CA ALA A 63 -5.27 -5.48 -36.84
C ALA A 63 -5.93 -6.58 -35.99
N MET A 64 -5.40 -6.85 -34.79
CA MET A 64 -5.97 -7.81 -33.84
C MET A 64 -7.05 -7.15 -32.96
N TYR A 65 -6.77 -5.95 -32.47
CA TYR A 65 -7.65 -5.17 -31.60
C TYR A 65 -8.95 -4.76 -32.30
N ASP A 66 -8.87 -4.15 -33.50
CA ASP A 66 -10.08 -3.73 -34.23
C ASP A 66 -10.94 -4.95 -34.65
N ALA A 67 -10.32 -6.11 -34.86
CA ALA A 67 -11.03 -7.36 -35.14
C ALA A 67 -11.69 -7.99 -33.90
N TRP A 68 -11.30 -7.57 -32.69
CA TRP A 68 -11.90 -7.94 -31.42
C TRP A 68 -12.99 -6.95 -30.97
N ALA A 69 -12.66 -5.64 -30.97
CA ALA A 69 -13.51 -4.55 -30.49
C ALA A 69 -14.78 -4.34 -31.34
N VAL A 70 -14.73 -4.67 -32.64
CA VAL A 70 -15.87 -4.58 -33.56
C VAL A 70 -17.06 -5.51 -33.21
N TYR A 71 -16.85 -6.47 -32.31
CA TYR A 71 -17.88 -7.36 -31.76
C TYR A 71 -18.11 -7.14 -30.26
N ASP A 72 -17.53 -6.07 -29.70
CA ASP A 72 -17.69 -5.69 -28.29
C ASP A 72 -18.86 -4.73 -28.10
N GLU A 73 -19.34 -4.60 -26.87
CA GLU A 73 -20.42 -3.65 -26.52
C GLU A 73 -19.83 -2.36 -25.89
N GLU A 74 -18.68 -2.45 -25.23
CA GLU A 74 -17.97 -1.39 -24.51
C GLU A 74 -16.82 -0.79 -25.32
N ALA A 75 -15.96 -1.62 -25.90
CA ALA A 75 -14.77 -1.13 -26.60
C ALA A 75 -15.09 -0.34 -27.89
N GLU A 76 -14.22 0.60 -28.26
CA GLU A 76 -14.22 1.26 -29.57
C GLU A 76 -13.03 0.82 -30.43
N THR A 77 -13.22 0.79 -31.75
CA THR A 77 -12.15 0.53 -32.73
C THR A 77 -11.21 1.73 -32.88
N PHE A 78 -9.90 1.46 -33.02
CA PHE A 78 -8.89 2.50 -33.18
C PHE A 78 -8.81 3.04 -34.61
N PHE A 79 -8.86 2.17 -35.63
CA PHE A 79 -8.61 2.52 -37.02
C PHE A 79 -9.82 2.24 -37.93
N LEU A 80 -10.48 1.10 -37.76
CA LEU A 80 -11.69 0.70 -38.48
C LEU A 80 -12.84 1.66 -38.16
N GLY A 81 -13.38 2.34 -39.19
CA GLY A 81 -14.40 3.37 -39.05
C GLY A 81 -13.87 4.77 -38.68
N LYS A 82 -12.59 4.89 -38.36
CA LYS A 82 -11.93 6.12 -37.88
C LYS A 82 -11.09 6.77 -39.00
N THR A 83 -10.34 7.82 -38.66
CA THR A 83 -9.37 8.47 -39.54
C THR A 83 -8.07 8.76 -38.79
N VAL A 84 -6.98 8.11 -39.21
CA VAL A 84 -5.66 8.14 -38.54
C VAL A 84 -4.62 8.60 -39.56
N GLY A 85 -3.75 9.56 -39.21
CA GLY A 85 -2.74 10.10 -40.14
C GLY A 85 -3.31 10.69 -41.44
N GLY A 86 -4.55 11.15 -41.43
CA GLY A 86 -5.27 11.58 -42.64
C GLY A 86 -5.69 10.46 -43.59
N PHE A 87 -5.57 9.19 -43.18
CA PHE A 87 -6.16 8.04 -43.84
C PHE A 87 -7.49 7.66 -43.16
N THR A 88 -8.59 7.68 -43.91
CA THR A 88 -9.89 7.17 -43.43
C THR A 88 -10.05 5.71 -43.82
N CYS A 89 -10.38 4.85 -42.85
CA CYS A 89 -10.79 3.46 -43.09
C CYS A 89 -12.32 3.36 -42.91
N PRO A 90 -13.14 3.38 -43.97
CA PRO A 90 -14.59 3.33 -43.83
C PRO A 90 -15.08 2.03 -43.16
N PHE A 91 -16.14 2.11 -42.38
CA PHE A 91 -16.79 0.94 -41.80
C PHE A 91 -18.31 1.16 -41.74
N ASP A 92 -19.07 0.26 -42.37
CA ASP A 92 -20.54 0.33 -42.44
C ASP A 92 -21.24 -0.47 -41.31
N GLY A 93 -20.47 -0.97 -40.33
CA GLY A 93 -20.92 -1.90 -39.30
C GLY A 93 -20.88 -3.38 -39.75
N ILE A 94 -20.92 -4.28 -38.77
CA ILE A 94 -21.12 -5.72 -38.99
C ILE A 94 -22.10 -6.25 -37.94
N GLY A 95 -22.93 -7.24 -38.30
CA GLY A 95 -23.83 -7.86 -37.34
C GLY A 95 -23.10 -8.85 -36.44
N ALA A 96 -23.36 -8.81 -35.13
CA ALA A 96 -22.84 -9.78 -34.17
C ALA A 96 -23.27 -11.22 -34.56
N PRO A 97 -22.33 -12.17 -34.71
CA PRO A 97 -22.64 -13.57 -35.01
C PRO A 97 -23.06 -14.33 -33.74
N ALA A 98 -23.61 -15.53 -33.91
CA ALA A 98 -24.03 -16.39 -32.80
C ALA A 98 -22.87 -17.01 -31.98
N ASP A 99 -21.64 -16.87 -32.47
CA ASP A 99 -20.40 -17.24 -31.80
C ASP A 99 -19.40 -16.09 -32.03
N ILE A 100 -19.34 -15.17 -31.07
CA ILE A 100 -18.49 -13.98 -31.13
C ILE A 100 -17.02 -14.37 -31.02
N GLN A 101 -16.68 -15.34 -30.18
CA GLN A 101 -15.29 -15.77 -29.99
C GLN A 101 -14.70 -16.36 -31.28
N ALA A 102 -15.39 -17.30 -31.93
CA ALA A 102 -14.92 -17.87 -33.19
C ALA A 102 -14.82 -16.82 -34.31
N ALA A 103 -15.66 -15.78 -34.27
CA ALA A 103 -15.63 -14.67 -35.22
C ALA A 103 -14.46 -13.71 -34.96
N ARG A 104 -14.20 -13.34 -33.70
CA ARG A 104 -12.99 -12.61 -33.29
C ARG A 104 -11.74 -13.38 -33.74
N GLU A 105 -11.67 -14.68 -33.45
CA GLU A 105 -10.51 -15.51 -33.80
C GLU A 105 -10.27 -15.62 -35.31
N GLU A 106 -11.35 -15.77 -36.11
CA GLU A 106 -11.26 -15.79 -37.56
C GLU A 106 -10.85 -14.42 -38.12
N ALA A 107 -11.50 -13.33 -37.71
CA ALA A 107 -11.19 -11.98 -38.19
C ALA A 107 -9.74 -11.59 -37.88
N ILE A 108 -9.27 -11.82 -36.66
CA ILE A 108 -7.88 -11.64 -36.24
C ILE A 108 -6.93 -12.43 -37.15
N SER A 109 -7.23 -13.71 -37.37
CA SER A 109 -6.34 -14.60 -38.13
C SER A 109 -6.24 -14.22 -39.60
N TYR A 110 -7.35 -13.83 -40.24
CA TYR A 110 -7.31 -13.29 -41.60
C TYR A 110 -6.62 -11.93 -41.66
N ALA A 111 -6.75 -11.07 -40.64
CA ALA A 111 -6.05 -9.79 -40.62
C ALA A 111 -4.52 -9.97 -40.49
N ALA A 112 -4.08 -10.66 -39.44
CA ALA A 112 -2.66 -10.92 -39.18
C ALA A 112 -1.98 -11.68 -40.33
N TYR A 113 -2.58 -12.77 -40.84
CA TYR A 113 -2.00 -13.55 -41.93
C TYR A 113 -1.78 -12.74 -43.21
N ARG A 114 -2.69 -11.83 -43.56
CA ARG A 114 -2.55 -10.98 -44.77
C ARG A 114 -1.55 -9.84 -44.53
N LEU A 115 -1.55 -9.24 -43.36
CA LEU A 115 -0.66 -8.13 -43.00
C LEU A 115 0.81 -8.59 -42.84
N LEU A 116 1.07 -9.65 -42.08
CA LEU A 116 2.42 -10.17 -41.86
C LEU A 116 3.04 -10.68 -43.18
N ARG A 117 2.24 -11.35 -44.03
CA ARG A 117 2.65 -11.71 -45.39
C ARG A 117 2.82 -10.52 -46.33
N HIS A 118 2.30 -9.34 -45.99
CA HIS A 118 2.70 -8.10 -46.65
C HIS A 118 4.08 -7.66 -46.17
N ARG A 119 4.25 -7.39 -44.87
CA ARG A 119 5.47 -6.78 -44.31
C ARG A 119 6.73 -7.60 -44.60
N PHE A 120 6.73 -8.89 -44.29
CA PHE A 120 7.95 -9.74 -44.36
C PHE A 120 8.23 -10.36 -45.74
N ARG A 121 7.56 -9.92 -46.82
CA ARG A 121 7.75 -10.48 -48.18
C ARG A 121 9.12 -10.24 -48.80
N ASN A 122 9.83 -9.22 -48.31
CA ASN A 122 11.13 -8.76 -48.81
C ASN A 122 12.29 -9.07 -47.82
N SER A 123 11.98 -9.70 -46.69
CA SER A 123 12.93 -10.00 -45.61
C SER A 123 13.92 -11.11 -46.00
N PRO A 124 15.13 -11.16 -45.41
CA PRO A 124 16.11 -12.21 -45.70
C PRO A 124 15.57 -13.63 -45.46
N GLY A 125 14.91 -13.85 -44.33
CA GLY A 125 14.25 -15.10 -43.96
C GLY A 125 12.81 -15.26 -44.49
N ALA A 126 12.38 -14.46 -45.49
CA ALA A 126 10.99 -14.42 -45.95
C ALA A 126 10.39 -15.79 -46.29
N ALA A 127 11.19 -16.74 -46.81
CA ALA A 127 10.70 -18.09 -47.10
C ALA A 127 10.20 -18.84 -45.85
N GLU A 128 10.94 -18.72 -44.74
CA GLU A 128 10.64 -19.37 -43.47
C GLU A 128 9.48 -18.68 -42.76
N SER A 129 9.49 -17.34 -42.68
CA SER A 129 8.37 -16.58 -42.10
C SER A 129 7.05 -16.84 -42.85
N MET A 130 7.07 -16.94 -44.18
CA MET A 130 5.87 -17.28 -44.97
C MET A 130 5.36 -18.71 -44.70
N GLU A 131 6.25 -19.67 -44.42
CA GLU A 131 5.88 -21.03 -44.04
C GLU A 131 5.28 -21.06 -42.62
N ILE A 132 5.86 -20.33 -41.67
CA ILE A 132 5.31 -20.15 -40.31
C ILE A 132 3.90 -19.55 -40.35
N PHE A 133 3.72 -18.43 -41.08
CA PHE A 133 2.42 -17.78 -41.23
C PHE A 133 1.38 -18.70 -41.91
N TYR A 134 1.80 -19.50 -42.89
CA TYR A 134 0.92 -20.47 -43.57
C TYR A 134 0.54 -21.64 -42.65
N ASN A 135 1.50 -22.18 -41.90
CA ASN A 135 1.29 -23.31 -41.00
C ASN A 135 0.36 -22.92 -39.84
N LEU A 136 0.56 -21.77 -39.19
CA LEU A 136 -0.35 -21.28 -38.14
C LEU A 136 -1.78 -21.09 -38.69
N PHE A 137 -1.93 -20.37 -39.81
CA PHE A 137 -3.23 -20.09 -40.41
C PHE A 137 -4.00 -21.36 -40.81
N THR A 138 -3.30 -22.38 -41.31
CA THR A 138 -3.93 -23.66 -41.71
C THR A 138 -4.11 -24.64 -40.54
N GLN A 139 -3.30 -24.55 -39.48
CA GLN A 139 -3.50 -25.27 -38.22
C GLN A 139 -4.75 -24.79 -37.48
N LEU A 140 -5.03 -23.48 -37.53
CA LEU A 140 -6.30 -22.88 -37.07
C LEU A 140 -7.50 -23.19 -37.99
N GLY A 141 -7.27 -23.86 -39.12
CA GLY A 141 -8.33 -24.41 -39.99
C GLY A 141 -8.82 -23.50 -41.12
N TYR A 142 -8.23 -22.31 -41.31
CA TYR A 142 -8.74 -21.30 -42.24
C TYR A 142 -8.30 -21.50 -43.71
N ASP A 143 -9.15 -21.10 -44.66
CA ASP A 143 -8.86 -21.23 -46.09
C ASP A 143 -8.03 -20.05 -46.63
N THR A 144 -6.75 -20.32 -46.91
CA THR A 144 -5.83 -19.33 -47.49
C THR A 144 -6.32 -18.73 -48.82
N SER A 145 -7.20 -19.43 -49.55
CA SER A 145 -7.80 -19.03 -50.82
C SER A 145 -8.95 -18.03 -50.69
N PHE A 146 -9.55 -17.89 -49.51
CA PHE A 146 -10.63 -16.94 -49.27
C PHE A 146 -10.10 -15.51 -49.12
N THR A 147 -10.17 -14.73 -50.19
CA THR A 147 -9.68 -13.34 -50.26
C THR A 147 -10.81 -12.32 -50.46
N SER A 148 -12.05 -12.62 -50.05
CA SER A 148 -13.12 -11.63 -50.05
C SER A 148 -12.82 -10.55 -49.02
N LYS A 149 -13.17 -9.30 -49.34
CA LYS A 149 -13.17 -8.15 -48.41
C LYS A 149 -14.59 -7.65 -48.12
N ASP A 150 -15.59 -8.32 -48.68
CA ASP A 150 -17.01 -7.97 -48.55
C ASP A 150 -17.58 -8.60 -47.26
N TYR A 151 -17.45 -7.86 -46.16
CA TYR A 151 -17.96 -8.23 -44.85
C TYR A 151 -19.46 -7.92 -44.66
N SER A 152 -20.14 -7.29 -45.64
CA SER A 152 -21.57 -6.91 -45.56
C SER A 152 -22.52 -8.11 -45.37
N THR A 153 -22.02 -9.32 -45.59
CA THR A 153 -22.71 -10.59 -45.36
C THR A 153 -22.55 -11.14 -43.93
N GLY A 154 -21.83 -10.44 -43.05
CA GLY A 154 -21.50 -10.90 -41.69
C GLY A 154 -20.33 -11.89 -41.63
N SER A 155 -19.40 -11.84 -42.59
CA SER A 155 -18.26 -12.77 -42.66
C SER A 155 -17.02 -12.22 -41.93
N PRO A 156 -16.56 -12.86 -40.83
CA PRO A 156 -15.38 -12.41 -40.08
C PRO A 156 -14.08 -12.55 -40.89
N ALA A 157 -13.91 -13.65 -41.64
CA ALA A 157 -12.83 -13.80 -42.62
C ALA A 157 -12.75 -12.64 -43.63
N ALA A 158 -13.89 -12.12 -44.07
CA ALA A 158 -13.94 -11.01 -45.01
C ALA A 158 -13.60 -9.67 -44.34
N LEU A 159 -13.97 -9.51 -43.06
CA LEU A 159 -13.59 -8.36 -42.24
C LEU A 159 -12.08 -8.35 -41.97
N GLY A 160 -11.48 -9.48 -41.59
CA GLY A 160 -10.02 -9.58 -41.40
C GLY A 160 -9.22 -9.26 -42.67
N ASN A 161 -9.66 -9.79 -43.83
CA ASN A 161 -9.11 -9.43 -45.14
C ASN A 161 -9.27 -7.92 -45.46
N TYR A 162 -10.32 -7.26 -44.98
CA TYR A 162 -10.57 -5.82 -45.18
C TYR A 162 -9.69 -4.96 -44.27
N ILE A 163 -9.58 -5.29 -42.98
CA ILE A 163 -8.74 -4.61 -41.99
C ILE A 163 -7.28 -4.60 -42.47
N ALA A 164 -6.75 -5.76 -42.86
CA ALA A 164 -5.37 -5.86 -43.36
C ALA A 164 -5.12 -5.04 -44.63
N ASP A 165 -6.08 -5.00 -45.56
CA ASP A 165 -5.93 -4.23 -46.81
C ASP A 165 -5.85 -2.72 -46.55
N ASN A 166 -6.65 -2.22 -45.59
CA ASN A 166 -6.62 -0.81 -45.20
C ASN A 166 -5.34 -0.47 -44.42
N LEU A 167 -4.84 -1.34 -43.53
CA LEU A 167 -3.56 -1.15 -42.82
C LEU A 167 -2.32 -1.29 -43.75
N ILE A 168 -2.46 -1.99 -44.87
CA ILE A 168 -1.49 -1.99 -45.96
C ILE A 168 -1.55 -0.66 -46.74
N ALA A 169 -2.74 -0.16 -47.06
CA ALA A 169 -2.93 1.09 -47.79
C ALA A 169 -2.49 2.33 -46.98
N PHE A 170 -2.87 2.41 -45.69
CA PHE A 170 -2.36 3.39 -44.73
C PHE A 170 -0.83 3.37 -44.67
N GLY A 171 -0.24 2.17 -44.57
CA GLY A 171 1.20 1.95 -44.56
C GLY A 171 1.97 2.39 -45.81
N PHE A 172 1.30 2.86 -46.87
CA PHE A 172 1.93 3.49 -48.02
C PHE A 172 1.96 5.02 -47.96
N GLN A 173 1.20 5.65 -47.05
CA GLN A 173 1.13 7.11 -46.90
C GLN A 173 1.49 7.65 -45.51
N ASP A 174 1.61 6.78 -44.51
CA ASP A 174 1.89 7.11 -43.10
C ASP A 174 3.20 7.87 -42.83
N GLY A 175 4.12 7.94 -43.81
CA GLY A 175 5.42 8.60 -43.72
C GLY A 175 6.62 7.65 -43.79
N ALA A 176 6.43 6.34 -43.62
CA ALA A 176 7.52 5.36 -43.44
C ALA A 176 8.33 5.04 -44.71
N ASN A 177 7.94 5.54 -45.87
CA ASN A 177 8.54 5.22 -47.17
C ASN A 177 8.59 3.70 -47.50
N GLU A 178 7.58 2.92 -47.07
CA GLU A 178 7.53 1.46 -47.29
C GLU A 178 7.64 1.05 -48.77
N GLN A 179 7.07 1.85 -49.69
CA GLN A 179 7.19 1.60 -51.13
C GLN A 179 8.64 1.80 -51.65
N GLY A 180 9.42 2.66 -51.00
CA GLY A 180 10.86 2.82 -51.19
C GLY A 180 11.69 1.94 -50.26
N ASN A 181 11.14 0.83 -49.73
CA ASN A 181 11.82 -0.09 -48.81
C ASN A 181 12.43 0.59 -47.57
N TYR A 182 11.78 1.64 -47.06
CA TYR A 182 12.20 2.43 -45.90
C TYR A 182 13.54 3.17 -46.10
N GLU A 183 13.99 3.37 -47.35
CA GLU A 183 15.20 4.13 -47.68
C GLU A 183 15.07 5.63 -47.35
N ASN A 184 16.18 6.24 -46.94
CA ASN A 184 16.28 7.67 -46.63
C ASN A 184 16.04 8.52 -47.89
N GLN A 185 15.29 9.62 -47.78
CA GLN A 185 14.92 10.45 -48.92
C GLN A 185 15.87 11.62 -49.16
N TYR A 186 16.50 12.18 -48.11
CA TYR A 186 17.34 13.38 -48.21
C TYR A 186 18.48 13.49 -47.19
N TYR A 187 18.55 12.65 -46.16
CA TYR A 187 19.67 12.66 -45.21
C TYR A 187 21.02 12.44 -45.90
N LEU A 188 22.02 13.25 -45.53
CA LEU A 188 23.42 13.11 -45.94
C LEU A 188 24.33 13.25 -44.71
N THR A 189 25.25 12.30 -44.52
CA THR A 189 26.23 12.35 -43.42
C THR A 189 27.20 13.51 -43.59
N ALA A 190 27.58 14.13 -42.47
CA ALA A 190 28.57 15.21 -42.44
C ALA A 190 30.02 14.70 -42.56
N ASN A 191 30.27 13.41 -42.31
CA ASN A 191 31.61 12.86 -42.13
C ASN A 191 31.92 11.69 -43.08
N PRO A 192 33.15 11.60 -43.61
CA PRO A 192 33.67 10.40 -44.27
C PRO A 192 33.61 9.18 -43.32
N PRO A 193 33.35 7.96 -43.84
CA PRO A 193 33.26 6.78 -42.99
C PRO A 193 34.57 6.46 -42.26
N LEU A 194 34.48 6.04 -41.00
CA LEU A 194 35.60 5.47 -40.24
C LEU A 194 35.73 3.97 -40.53
N ALA A 195 36.95 3.47 -40.76
CA ALA A 195 37.24 2.04 -40.82
C ALA A 195 37.91 1.60 -39.50
N PRO A 196 37.22 0.89 -38.58
CA PRO A 196 37.73 0.61 -37.23
C PRO A 196 39.04 -0.18 -37.18
N ALA A 197 39.33 -1.00 -38.20
CA ALA A 197 40.59 -1.74 -38.35
C ALA A 197 41.80 -0.85 -38.75
N ALA A 198 41.58 0.44 -39.04
CA ALA A 198 42.65 1.43 -39.17
C ALA A 198 42.79 2.23 -37.86
N PRO A 199 44.01 2.52 -37.38
CA PRO A 199 44.19 3.37 -36.21
C PRO A 199 43.74 4.81 -36.44
N GLY A 200 43.13 5.41 -35.41
CA GLY A 200 42.75 6.81 -35.32
C GLY A 200 41.38 7.12 -35.94
N ASN A 201 41.10 8.41 -36.10
CA ASN A 201 39.97 8.95 -36.87
C ASN A 201 40.35 10.23 -37.65
N PRO A 202 41.46 10.26 -38.43
CA PRO A 202 42.01 11.49 -39.03
C PRO A 202 41.20 12.05 -40.20
N LEU A 203 39.99 11.52 -40.45
CA LEU A 203 39.08 11.94 -41.51
C LEU A 203 37.76 12.53 -40.98
N LEU A 204 37.58 12.60 -39.66
CA LEU A 204 36.41 13.28 -39.06
C LEU A 204 36.49 14.78 -39.36
N LEU A 205 35.46 15.33 -40.02
CA LEU A 205 35.39 16.73 -40.45
C LEU A 205 34.50 17.59 -39.56
N ASN A 206 33.70 16.95 -38.70
CA ASN A 206 32.86 17.60 -37.70
C ASN A 206 32.67 16.64 -36.50
N PRO A 207 33.30 16.90 -35.34
CA PRO A 207 33.24 16.01 -34.17
C PRO A 207 31.90 16.07 -33.41
N ASN A 208 31.00 16.97 -33.81
CA ASN A 208 29.67 17.15 -33.21
C ASN A 208 28.56 16.50 -34.06
N ARG A 209 28.92 15.70 -35.08
CA ARG A 209 27.98 15.12 -36.06
C ARG A 209 28.34 13.67 -36.39
N TRP A 210 27.36 12.83 -36.68
CA TRP A 210 27.52 11.39 -36.83
C TRP A 210 28.49 11.01 -37.95
N GLN A 211 29.08 9.83 -37.81
CA GLN A 211 30.01 9.23 -38.76
C GLN A 211 29.60 7.77 -38.98
N SER A 212 29.43 7.40 -40.25
CA SER A 212 29.20 6.01 -40.64
C SER A 212 30.48 5.18 -40.46
N LEU A 213 30.33 3.86 -40.29
CA LEU A 213 31.47 2.94 -40.24
C LEU A 213 31.57 2.14 -41.54
N THR A 214 32.79 1.81 -41.94
CA THR A 214 33.11 0.84 -43.01
C THR A 214 33.75 -0.39 -42.40
N LEU A 215 33.10 -1.56 -42.53
CA LEU A 215 33.58 -2.85 -42.03
C LEU A 215 33.88 -3.80 -43.20
N ASP A 216 34.88 -4.69 -43.05
CA ASP A 216 35.20 -5.69 -44.08
C ASP A 216 33.99 -6.58 -44.42
N VAL A 217 33.20 -6.94 -43.40
CA VAL A 217 31.86 -7.52 -43.53
C VAL A 217 30.96 -6.89 -42.47
N PHE A 218 29.87 -6.22 -42.87
CA PHE A 218 28.83 -5.80 -41.94
C PHE A 218 27.79 -6.92 -41.78
N ILE A 219 27.44 -7.24 -40.53
CA ILE A 219 26.39 -8.20 -40.16
C ILE A 219 25.46 -7.51 -39.17
N ASP A 220 24.18 -7.34 -39.51
CA ASP A 220 23.19 -6.67 -38.66
C ASP A 220 22.78 -7.51 -37.44
N GLN A 221 22.07 -6.93 -36.46
CA GLN A 221 21.81 -7.58 -35.15
C GLN A 221 21.26 -9.00 -35.34
N SER A 222 20.24 -9.17 -36.17
CA SER A 222 19.61 -10.41 -36.66
C SER A 222 20.46 -11.30 -37.60
N GLY A 223 21.78 -11.11 -37.63
CA GLY A 223 22.72 -12.02 -38.31
C GLY A 223 22.85 -11.87 -39.83
N ASN A 224 22.24 -10.85 -40.47
CA ASN A 224 22.24 -10.71 -41.92
C ASN A 224 23.47 -9.97 -42.46
N VAL A 225 24.13 -10.55 -43.46
CA VAL A 225 25.25 -9.89 -44.17
C VAL A 225 24.73 -8.79 -45.08
N ILE A 226 25.11 -7.53 -44.83
CA ILE A 226 24.74 -6.39 -45.68
C ILE A 226 25.75 -6.25 -46.84
N PRO A 227 25.31 -6.19 -48.13
CA PRO A 227 26.22 -6.13 -49.29
C PRO A 227 27.08 -4.86 -49.42
N LEU A 228 26.85 -3.86 -48.56
CA LEU A 228 27.61 -2.61 -48.52
C LEU A 228 28.38 -2.56 -47.19
N SER A 229 29.72 -2.60 -47.27
CA SER A 229 30.62 -2.44 -46.12
C SER A 229 30.36 -1.17 -45.29
N THR A 230 29.75 -0.16 -45.90
CA THR A 230 29.27 1.07 -45.25
C THR A 230 27.73 1.11 -45.30
N PRO A 231 27.00 0.71 -44.26
CA PRO A 231 25.56 0.88 -44.21
C PRO A 231 25.17 2.37 -44.17
N PRO A 232 24.04 2.78 -44.79
CA PRO A 232 23.48 4.12 -44.60
C PRO A 232 22.93 4.29 -43.18
N PHE A 233 22.66 5.54 -42.78
CA PHE A 233 21.91 5.82 -41.55
C PHE A 233 20.54 5.13 -41.64
N LEU A 234 20.14 4.32 -40.65
CA LEU A 234 18.80 3.71 -40.62
C LEU A 234 17.74 4.74 -40.21
N SER A 235 16.80 5.06 -41.12
CA SER A 235 15.59 5.85 -40.84
C SER A 235 15.79 7.25 -40.20
N PRO A 236 16.74 8.11 -40.64
CA PRO A 236 16.99 9.46 -40.07
C PRO A 236 15.83 10.47 -40.24
N GLU A 237 14.70 10.04 -40.77
CA GLU A 237 13.57 10.87 -41.19
C GLU A 237 12.26 10.36 -40.54
N TRP A 238 12.36 9.38 -39.61
CA TRP A 238 11.23 8.62 -39.04
C TRP A 238 10.31 9.42 -38.11
N GLY A 239 10.76 10.56 -37.58
CA GLY A 239 9.90 11.48 -36.82
C GLY A 239 8.71 12.05 -37.61
N LYS A 240 8.66 11.80 -38.93
CA LYS A 240 7.55 12.14 -39.82
C LYS A 240 6.55 10.98 -40.02
N VAL A 241 6.81 9.80 -39.44
CA VAL A 241 5.84 8.70 -39.44
C VAL A 241 4.69 9.06 -38.52
N THR A 242 3.46 8.77 -38.96
CA THR A 242 2.22 9.01 -38.21
C THR A 242 2.31 8.33 -36.83
N PRO A 243 2.22 9.08 -35.72
CA PRO A 243 2.26 8.50 -34.38
C PRO A 243 0.93 7.81 -34.00
N PHE A 244 0.94 7.18 -32.83
CA PHE A 244 -0.23 6.68 -32.12
C PHE A 244 -0.82 7.79 -31.22
N ALA A 245 -0.10 8.16 -30.16
CA ALA A 245 -0.53 9.05 -29.08
C ALA A 245 0.16 10.43 -29.06
N LEU A 246 1.31 10.61 -29.74
CA LEU A 246 2.05 11.88 -29.73
C LEU A 246 1.24 13.06 -30.29
N GLN A 247 1.20 14.19 -29.58
CA GLN A 247 0.38 15.36 -29.90
C GLN A 247 1.11 16.42 -30.74
N PRO A 248 0.38 17.27 -31.49
CA PRO A 248 0.96 18.39 -32.23
C PRO A 248 1.75 19.39 -31.38
N GLU A 249 1.46 19.48 -30.08
CA GLU A 249 2.05 20.39 -29.12
C GLU A 249 3.48 19.99 -28.70
N GLU A 250 3.83 18.70 -28.74
CA GLU A 250 5.19 18.19 -28.51
C GLU A 250 6.11 18.39 -29.73
N LEU A 251 5.54 18.61 -30.92
CA LEU A 251 6.24 18.59 -32.19
C LEU A 251 6.95 19.92 -32.52
N THR A 252 8.27 19.88 -32.56
CA THR A 252 9.09 20.91 -33.20
C THR A 252 9.57 20.45 -34.59
N ILE A 253 9.25 21.23 -35.63
CA ILE A 253 9.72 20.99 -37.00
C ILE A 253 10.96 21.85 -37.30
N TYR A 254 12.10 21.19 -37.42
CA TYR A 254 13.38 21.77 -37.82
C TYR A 254 13.63 21.70 -39.33
N GLN A 255 14.67 22.39 -39.80
CA GLN A 255 15.00 22.52 -41.23
C GLN A 255 16.50 22.33 -41.47
N ARG A 256 16.87 21.41 -42.37
CA ARG A 256 18.26 21.19 -42.81
C ARG A 256 18.33 20.98 -44.32
N GLY A 257 19.05 21.87 -45.01
CA GLY A 257 19.19 21.82 -46.47
C GLY A 257 17.91 22.09 -47.25
N GLY A 258 16.84 22.57 -46.59
CA GLY A 258 15.50 22.73 -47.18
C GLY A 258 14.59 21.50 -47.03
N ASN A 259 14.91 20.59 -46.09
CA ASN A 259 14.06 19.45 -45.74
C ASN A 259 13.71 19.50 -44.24
N ASP A 260 12.47 19.12 -43.95
CA ASP A 260 11.84 19.10 -42.63
C ASP A 260 12.36 17.93 -41.78
N TYR A 261 12.83 18.21 -40.56
CA TYR A 261 13.10 17.19 -39.55
C TYR A 261 12.09 17.36 -38.42
N TRP A 262 11.28 16.33 -38.19
CA TRP A 262 10.19 16.34 -37.21
C TRP A 262 10.71 15.75 -35.90
N VAL A 263 10.58 16.49 -34.79
CA VAL A 263 11.15 16.16 -33.48
C VAL A 263 10.05 16.35 -32.43
N TYR A 264 9.57 15.24 -31.88
CA TYR A 264 8.69 15.21 -30.70
C TYR A 264 9.54 15.18 -29.42
N HIS A 265 8.98 15.61 -28.28
CA HIS A 265 9.64 15.70 -26.95
C HIS A 265 11.10 16.20 -27.03
N ASP A 266 11.35 17.33 -27.69
CA ASP A 266 12.72 17.75 -28.00
C ASP A 266 13.55 18.00 -26.71
N PRO A 267 14.58 17.17 -26.40
CA PRO A 267 15.42 17.34 -25.22
C PRO A 267 16.41 18.51 -25.35
N GLY A 268 16.45 19.20 -26.49
CA GLY A 268 17.42 20.23 -26.78
C GLY A 268 18.78 19.65 -27.21
N SER A 269 19.75 20.55 -27.41
CA SER A 269 21.04 20.17 -28.00
C SER A 269 21.96 19.44 -27.02
N PRO A 270 22.58 18.30 -27.43
CA PRO A 270 23.58 17.64 -26.62
C PRO A 270 24.86 18.48 -26.49
N PRO A 271 25.76 18.15 -25.54
CA PRO A 271 27.08 18.76 -25.42
C PRO A 271 27.87 18.72 -26.73
N PHE A 272 28.56 19.81 -27.04
CA PHE A 272 29.40 19.93 -28.23
C PHE A 272 30.83 20.31 -27.84
N ILE A 273 31.81 19.75 -28.55
CA ILE A 273 33.22 20.09 -28.39
C ILE A 273 33.58 21.30 -29.27
N ASP A 274 34.27 22.27 -28.68
CA ASP A 274 34.90 23.40 -29.37
C ASP A 274 36.35 23.03 -29.74
N GLU A 275 36.65 23.08 -31.03
CA GLU A 275 37.95 22.66 -31.58
C GLU A 275 39.06 23.72 -31.41
N VAL A 276 38.73 24.94 -30.96
CA VAL A 276 39.64 26.10 -30.95
C VAL A 276 40.14 26.44 -29.56
N ASP A 277 39.25 26.55 -28.57
CA ASP A 277 39.62 26.86 -27.18
C ASP A 277 39.09 25.87 -26.13
N GLY A 278 38.23 24.93 -26.54
CA GLY A 278 37.66 23.93 -25.64
C GLY A 278 36.63 24.48 -24.66
N GLY A 279 36.06 25.66 -24.94
CA GLY A 279 34.97 26.25 -24.16
C GLY A 279 33.59 25.63 -24.42
N GLY A 280 32.54 26.38 -24.10
CA GLY A 280 31.15 25.92 -24.27
C GLY A 280 30.83 24.69 -23.41
N THR A 281 30.29 23.64 -24.02
CA THR A 281 29.95 22.37 -23.37
C THR A 281 30.99 21.27 -23.61
N SER A 282 32.22 21.64 -23.99
CA SER A 282 33.30 20.69 -24.34
C SER A 282 33.65 19.73 -23.21
N ASP A 283 33.64 20.17 -21.95
CA ASP A 283 34.01 19.28 -20.83
C ASP A 283 32.90 18.25 -20.54
N ALA A 284 31.63 18.61 -20.77
CA ALA A 284 30.51 17.67 -20.73
C ALA A 284 30.57 16.66 -21.90
N TYR A 285 30.96 17.09 -23.11
CA TYR A 285 31.23 16.20 -24.24
C TYR A 285 32.36 15.21 -23.88
N LYS A 286 33.52 15.73 -23.42
CA LYS A 286 34.69 14.92 -23.06
C LYS A 286 34.34 13.88 -22.00
N TRP A 287 33.74 14.29 -20.89
CA TRP A 287 33.39 13.40 -19.78
C TRP A 287 32.44 12.28 -20.22
N ASN A 288 31.42 12.60 -21.03
CA ASN A 288 30.44 11.63 -21.51
C ASN A 288 31.08 10.48 -22.31
N PHE A 289 31.98 10.81 -23.25
CA PHE A 289 32.68 9.78 -24.04
C PHE A 289 33.86 9.14 -23.30
N LEU A 290 34.49 9.87 -22.37
CA LEU A 290 35.54 9.35 -21.48
C LEU A 290 35.01 8.26 -20.53
N LEU A 291 33.80 8.44 -19.98
CA LEU A 291 33.17 7.45 -19.11
C LEU A 291 32.98 6.10 -19.82
N VAL A 292 32.53 6.13 -21.09
CA VAL A 292 32.42 4.92 -21.93
C VAL A 292 33.78 4.25 -22.14
N ALA A 293 34.85 5.03 -22.33
CA ALA A 293 36.21 4.50 -22.46
C ALA A 293 36.72 3.86 -21.15
N ILE A 294 36.36 4.43 -19.99
CA ILE A 294 36.77 3.92 -18.67
C ILE A 294 35.96 2.68 -18.27
N TRP A 295 34.64 2.66 -18.48
CA TRP A 295 33.80 1.49 -18.16
C TRP A 295 34.16 0.26 -19.01
N SER A 296 34.82 0.43 -20.15
CA SER A 296 35.44 -0.67 -20.91
C SER A 296 36.52 -1.43 -20.11
N SER A 297 37.08 -0.84 -19.05
CA SER A 297 37.98 -1.53 -18.12
C SER A 297 37.29 -2.52 -17.17
N HIS A 298 35.97 -2.42 -17.00
CA HIS A 298 35.19 -3.27 -16.09
C HIS A 298 34.88 -4.65 -16.68
N LEU A 299 35.28 -4.91 -17.92
CA LEU A 299 34.90 -6.09 -18.72
C LEU A 299 35.83 -7.30 -18.50
N ASP A 300 36.80 -7.22 -17.60
CA ASP A 300 37.69 -8.33 -17.27
C ASP A 300 37.08 -9.21 -16.16
N PRO A 301 36.77 -10.49 -16.41
CA PRO A 301 36.27 -11.39 -15.36
C PRO A 301 37.33 -11.69 -14.29
N THR A 302 38.59 -11.29 -14.50
CA THR A 302 39.72 -11.48 -13.57
C THR A 302 40.16 -10.21 -12.84
N ASP A 303 39.38 -9.11 -12.91
CA ASP A 303 39.64 -7.88 -12.13
C ASP A 303 39.53 -8.11 -10.60
N ASN A 304 38.85 -9.19 -10.18
CA ASN A 304 38.54 -9.59 -8.81
C ASN A 304 37.50 -8.71 -8.10
N VAL A 305 36.77 -7.88 -8.85
CA VAL A 305 35.62 -7.12 -8.33
C VAL A 305 34.38 -8.01 -8.40
N MET A 306 33.91 -8.43 -7.23
CA MET A 306 32.66 -9.18 -7.08
C MET A 306 31.54 -8.20 -6.72
N ILE A 307 30.42 -8.27 -7.42
CA ILE A 307 29.21 -7.48 -7.18
C ILE A 307 28.02 -8.39 -6.88
N ASP A 308 27.12 -7.93 -6.02
CA ASP A 308 25.80 -8.55 -5.86
C ASP A 308 24.89 -8.02 -6.97
N ILE A 309 24.29 -8.92 -7.76
CA ILE A 309 23.38 -8.56 -8.86
C ILE A 309 21.92 -8.95 -8.58
N SER A 310 21.62 -9.43 -7.36
CA SER A 310 20.25 -9.73 -6.94
C SER A 310 19.41 -8.44 -6.86
N PRO A 311 18.07 -8.51 -6.92
CA PRO A 311 17.21 -7.35 -6.71
C PRO A 311 17.32 -6.78 -5.28
N GLY A 312 17.94 -7.50 -4.35
CA GLY A 312 18.30 -7.01 -3.01
C GLY A 312 19.41 -5.97 -3.00
N ALA A 313 20.19 -5.87 -4.09
CA ALA A 313 21.33 -4.96 -4.22
C ALA A 313 21.29 -4.05 -5.46
N ILE A 314 20.69 -4.51 -6.57
CA ILE A 314 20.53 -3.75 -7.82
C ILE A 314 19.05 -3.39 -8.04
N GLY A 315 18.80 -2.18 -8.54
CA GLY A 315 17.48 -1.62 -8.77
C GLY A 315 17.01 -0.65 -7.68
N ASN A 316 15.68 -0.46 -7.61
CA ASN A 316 14.98 0.41 -6.68
C ASN A 316 15.48 1.87 -6.69
N PHE A 317 15.56 2.49 -7.88
CA PHE A 317 15.85 3.92 -8.00
C PHE A 317 14.58 4.76 -7.73
N GLN A 318 14.61 5.54 -6.65
CA GLN A 318 13.48 6.35 -6.14
C GLN A 318 13.73 7.87 -6.25
N GLY A 319 14.76 8.28 -7.00
CA GLY A 319 15.06 9.70 -7.27
C GLY A 319 14.48 10.17 -8.60
N GLU A 320 14.65 11.46 -8.90
CA GLU A 320 14.45 11.97 -10.25
C GLU A 320 15.69 11.76 -11.13
N LEU A 321 15.46 11.68 -12.45
CA LEU A 321 16.54 11.54 -13.42
C LEU A 321 17.29 12.87 -13.61
N PRO A 322 18.63 12.86 -13.75
CA PRO A 322 19.45 14.06 -13.76
C PRO A 322 19.18 14.93 -15.00
N GLN A 323 19.20 16.26 -14.83
CA GLN A 323 18.83 17.23 -15.86
C GLN A 323 20.03 18.10 -16.29
N THR A 324 21.02 18.26 -15.41
CA THR A 324 22.21 19.10 -15.58
C THR A 324 23.48 18.25 -15.63
N PHE A 325 24.55 18.75 -16.27
CA PHE A 325 25.78 17.98 -16.43
C PHE A 325 26.37 17.53 -15.08
N GLU A 326 26.32 18.38 -14.07
CA GLU A 326 26.75 18.12 -12.70
C GLU A 326 25.99 16.92 -12.09
N GLU A 327 24.67 16.87 -12.23
CA GLU A 327 23.84 15.75 -11.74
C GLU A 327 24.14 14.43 -12.50
N PHE A 328 24.54 14.47 -13.77
CA PHE A 328 25.02 13.27 -14.48
C PHE A 328 26.32 12.74 -13.87
N GLN A 329 27.21 13.61 -13.37
CA GLN A 329 28.44 13.21 -12.67
C GLN A 329 28.19 12.66 -11.26
N GLU A 330 27.07 13.04 -10.63
CA GLU A 330 26.62 12.46 -9.36
C GLU A 330 25.83 11.15 -9.56
N PHE A 331 25.12 10.99 -10.68
CA PHE A 331 24.36 9.79 -11.01
C PHE A 331 25.26 8.62 -11.46
N TYR A 332 26.24 8.87 -12.33
CA TYR A 332 27.08 7.82 -12.92
C TYR A 332 28.49 7.81 -12.30
N ASP A 333 28.84 6.73 -11.60
CA ASP A 333 30.19 6.56 -11.09
C ASP A 333 31.18 6.34 -12.26
N LEU A 334 32.16 7.25 -12.36
CA LEU A 334 33.14 7.26 -13.45
C LEU A 334 34.12 6.07 -13.41
N LEU A 335 34.39 5.50 -12.22
CA LEU A 335 35.50 4.57 -11.97
C LEU A 335 35.06 3.18 -11.48
N GLU A 336 33.96 3.08 -10.74
CA GLU A 336 33.40 1.80 -10.27
C GLU A 336 32.26 1.32 -11.18
N GLY A 337 31.55 2.27 -11.80
CA GLY A 337 30.47 2.04 -12.75
C GLY A 337 29.09 1.82 -12.15
N GLY A 338 28.09 1.69 -13.02
CA GLY A 338 26.67 1.62 -12.62
C GLY A 338 26.04 3.00 -12.41
N GLY A 339 24.91 3.02 -11.70
CA GLY A 339 24.17 4.21 -11.30
C GLY A 339 23.58 4.05 -9.90
N PRO A 340 22.77 5.00 -9.39
CA PRO A 340 22.31 4.97 -8.02
C PRO A 340 21.29 3.85 -7.81
N SER A 341 21.56 2.99 -6.83
CA SER A 341 20.72 1.84 -6.53
C SER A 341 20.58 1.67 -5.02
N THR A 342 19.40 1.22 -4.58
CA THR A 342 19.12 0.95 -3.16
C THR A 342 18.70 -0.50 -2.89
N GLY A 343 18.31 -1.24 -3.94
CA GLY A 343 17.79 -2.61 -3.82
C GLY A 343 16.40 -2.68 -3.16
N HIS A 344 15.69 -3.77 -3.40
CA HIS A 344 14.45 -4.13 -2.74
C HIS A 344 14.77 -5.07 -1.57
N ALA A 345 14.61 -4.61 -0.32
CA ALA A 345 15.00 -5.40 0.85
C ALA A 345 14.20 -6.71 1.03
N VAL A 346 13.00 -6.80 0.45
CA VAL A 346 12.13 -8.00 0.43
C VAL A 346 11.38 -8.10 -0.89
N ASN A 347 11.12 -9.32 -1.33
CA ASN A 347 10.18 -9.63 -2.40
C ASN A 347 8.74 -9.45 -1.85
N PRO A 348 7.88 -8.62 -2.50
CA PRO A 348 6.57 -8.27 -1.96
C PRO A 348 5.55 -9.42 -2.02
N HIS A 349 5.73 -10.39 -2.92
CA HIS A 349 4.84 -11.54 -3.06
C HIS A 349 5.13 -12.62 -2.01
N THR A 350 6.41 -12.93 -1.77
CA THR A 350 6.84 -14.00 -0.85
C THR A 350 7.12 -13.53 0.58
N GLY A 351 7.27 -12.22 0.81
CA GLY A 351 7.64 -11.64 2.09
C GLY A 351 9.05 -12.00 2.59
N GLN A 352 9.88 -12.63 1.74
CA GLN A 352 11.27 -13.00 2.06
C GLN A 352 12.26 -11.97 1.51
N PRO A 353 13.47 -11.83 2.10
CA PRO A 353 14.55 -11.10 1.43
C PRO A 353 14.93 -11.77 0.10
N TYR A 354 15.41 -10.98 -0.87
CA TYR A 354 16.09 -11.56 -2.04
C TYR A 354 17.45 -12.13 -1.59
N GLU A 355 17.82 -13.30 -2.12
CA GLU A 355 19.09 -13.95 -1.80
C GLU A 355 20.25 -13.31 -2.58
N PRO A 356 21.34 -12.86 -1.91
CA PRO A 356 22.50 -12.23 -2.55
C PRO A 356 23.16 -13.07 -3.65
N GLN A 357 23.41 -12.46 -4.81
CA GLN A 357 23.95 -13.12 -5.99
C GLN A 357 25.32 -12.52 -6.38
N MET A 358 26.37 -12.96 -5.69
CA MET A 358 27.74 -12.47 -5.92
C MET A 358 28.36 -13.03 -7.20
N VAL A 359 28.58 -12.18 -8.22
CA VAL A 359 29.21 -12.53 -9.50
C VAL A 359 30.40 -11.61 -9.83
N PRO A 360 31.34 -12.01 -10.72
CA PRO A 360 32.39 -11.11 -11.21
C PRO A 360 31.79 -9.96 -12.03
N ARG A 361 32.23 -8.72 -11.77
CA ARG A 361 31.75 -7.52 -12.49
C ARG A 361 31.94 -7.64 -14.01
N GLY A 362 33.07 -8.19 -14.44
CA GLY A 362 33.36 -8.43 -15.86
C GLY A 362 32.52 -9.52 -16.52
N ASP A 363 31.94 -10.45 -15.77
CA ASP A 363 30.93 -11.36 -16.34
C ASP A 363 29.57 -10.68 -16.45
N TYR A 364 29.10 -10.00 -15.39
CA TYR A 364 27.85 -9.26 -15.41
C TYR A 364 27.81 -8.19 -16.52
N ALA A 365 28.84 -7.35 -16.63
CA ALA A 365 28.89 -6.27 -17.61
C ALA A 365 28.87 -6.80 -19.06
N ARG A 366 29.54 -7.93 -19.35
CA ARG A 366 29.53 -8.58 -20.68
C ARG A 366 28.19 -9.27 -20.97
N VAL A 367 27.65 -10.03 -20.01
CA VAL A 367 26.33 -10.70 -20.14
C VAL A 367 25.23 -9.67 -20.35
N LEU A 368 25.22 -8.60 -19.55
CA LEU A 368 24.24 -7.53 -19.63
C LEU A 368 24.34 -6.79 -20.97
N ALA A 369 25.55 -6.52 -21.46
CA ALA A 369 25.78 -5.90 -22.77
C ALA A 369 25.26 -6.77 -23.93
N GLU A 370 25.53 -8.08 -23.95
CA GLU A 370 25.05 -8.98 -25.01
C GLU A 370 23.55 -9.30 -24.91
N PHE A 371 22.99 -9.49 -23.71
CA PHE A 371 21.56 -9.78 -23.50
C PHE A 371 20.68 -8.68 -24.09
N TRP A 372 20.88 -7.43 -23.64
CA TRP A 372 20.15 -6.27 -24.13
C TRP A 372 20.61 -5.76 -25.50
N ALA A 373 21.58 -6.42 -26.16
CA ALA A 373 21.97 -6.12 -27.54
C ALA A 373 21.22 -6.97 -28.57
N ASP A 374 20.32 -7.86 -28.13
CA ASP A 374 19.46 -8.69 -28.96
C ASP A 374 20.27 -9.36 -30.09
N GLY A 375 20.98 -10.43 -29.74
CA GLY A 375 22.04 -11.06 -30.53
C GLY A 375 21.62 -11.63 -31.91
N PRO A 376 22.36 -12.61 -32.49
CA PRO A 376 22.15 -13.05 -33.87
C PRO A 376 20.74 -13.56 -34.24
N ASP A 377 19.88 -13.80 -33.26
CA ASP A 377 18.49 -14.24 -33.42
C ASP A 377 17.48 -13.11 -33.03
N SER A 378 17.87 -11.84 -33.25
CA SER A 378 17.28 -10.59 -32.70
C SER A 378 15.80 -10.30 -33.03
N GLU A 379 14.98 -10.08 -32.00
CA GLU A 379 13.68 -9.39 -32.10
C GLU A 379 13.82 -7.86 -32.19
N THR A 380 15.01 -7.31 -31.94
CA THR A 380 15.31 -5.88 -31.65
C THR A 380 14.54 -5.32 -30.44
N PRO A 381 14.94 -4.18 -29.85
CA PRO A 381 14.40 -3.73 -28.56
C PRO A 381 12.86 -3.65 -28.44
N PRO A 382 12.08 -3.17 -29.44
CA PRO A 382 10.62 -3.19 -29.33
C PRO A 382 10.06 -4.63 -29.30
N GLY A 383 10.66 -5.58 -30.02
CA GLY A 383 10.26 -6.99 -29.98
C GLY A 383 10.73 -7.74 -28.74
N HIS A 384 11.86 -7.33 -28.15
CA HIS A 384 12.32 -7.83 -26.84
C HIS A 384 11.27 -7.50 -25.77
N TRP A 385 10.76 -6.27 -25.71
CA TRP A 385 9.74 -5.89 -24.73
C TRP A 385 8.37 -6.57 -24.96
N PHE A 386 8.01 -6.89 -26.20
CA PHE A 386 6.89 -7.81 -26.46
C PHE A 386 7.16 -9.25 -25.97
N THR A 387 8.40 -9.71 -26.01
CA THR A 387 8.80 -11.02 -25.45
C THR A 387 8.74 -11.01 -23.91
N ILE A 388 9.07 -9.89 -23.26
CA ILE A 388 8.89 -9.69 -21.81
C ILE A 388 7.40 -9.61 -21.44
N LEU A 389 6.57 -8.89 -22.22
CA LEU A 389 5.11 -8.88 -22.04
C LEU A 389 4.52 -10.29 -22.19
N ASN A 390 4.97 -11.05 -23.19
CA ASN A 390 4.55 -12.43 -23.38
C ASN A 390 4.94 -13.33 -22.19
N TYR A 391 6.15 -13.18 -21.65
CA TYR A 391 6.58 -13.89 -20.42
C TYR A 391 5.68 -13.55 -19.21
N VAL A 392 5.24 -12.29 -19.08
CA VAL A 392 4.31 -11.86 -18.03
C VAL A 392 2.89 -12.41 -18.28
N ASN A 393 2.37 -12.31 -19.50
CA ASN A 393 1.04 -12.80 -19.90
C ASN A 393 0.89 -14.33 -19.77
N ASP A 394 2.00 -15.07 -19.88
CA ASP A 394 2.07 -16.53 -19.71
C ASP A 394 2.39 -16.94 -18.25
N HIS A 395 2.62 -16.01 -17.32
CA HIS A 395 3.00 -16.32 -15.94
C HIS A 395 1.79 -16.75 -15.09
N PRO A 396 1.84 -17.91 -14.38
CA PRO A 396 0.68 -18.48 -13.69
C PRO A 396 0.20 -17.70 -12.45
N GLU A 397 0.94 -16.66 -12.04
CA GLU A 397 0.61 -15.78 -10.92
C GLU A 397 0.16 -14.37 -11.36
N LEU A 398 -0.01 -14.13 -12.66
CA LEU A 398 -0.68 -12.93 -13.16
C LEU A 398 -2.20 -13.12 -13.13
N GLU A 399 -2.91 -12.35 -12.29
CA GLU A 399 -4.34 -12.11 -12.51
C GLU A 399 -4.49 -11.05 -13.62
N LYS A 400 -5.13 -11.42 -14.73
CA LYS A 400 -5.35 -10.56 -15.90
C LYS A 400 -6.46 -9.54 -15.65
N ARG A 401 -6.20 -8.60 -14.75
CA ARG A 401 -7.06 -7.48 -14.37
C ARG A 401 -6.47 -6.19 -14.89
N TYR A 402 -7.25 -5.40 -15.64
CA TYR A 402 -6.75 -4.13 -16.17
C TYR A 402 -6.43 -3.17 -15.03
N ARG A 403 -5.21 -2.62 -15.00
CA ARG A 403 -4.70 -1.82 -13.88
C ARG A 403 -4.73 -2.54 -12.53
N GLY A 404 -4.76 -3.88 -12.53
CA GLY A 404 -4.86 -4.72 -11.34
C GLY A 404 -6.25 -4.72 -10.67
N VAL A 405 -7.23 -4.00 -11.22
CA VAL A 405 -8.57 -3.77 -10.65
C VAL A 405 -9.68 -4.29 -11.58
N GLY A 406 -10.94 -4.20 -11.13
CA GLY A 406 -12.09 -4.64 -11.93
C GLY A 406 -12.14 -6.17 -12.17
N PRO A 407 -12.89 -6.62 -13.21
CA PRO A 407 -13.03 -8.03 -13.53
C PRO A 407 -11.74 -8.66 -14.07
N VAL A 408 -11.65 -10.00 -14.00
CA VAL A 408 -10.59 -10.74 -14.71
C VAL A 408 -11.00 -10.87 -16.17
N LEU A 409 -10.17 -10.35 -17.06
CA LEU A 409 -10.37 -10.39 -18.51
C LEU A 409 -10.02 -11.77 -19.07
N ASP A 410 -10.58 -12.13 -20.23
CA ASP A 410 -10.19 -13.36 -20.92
C ASP A 410 -8.81 -13.23 -21.60
N ASP A 411 -8.15 -14.37 -21.88
CA ASP A 411 -6.80 -14.38 -22.47
C ASP A 411 -6.72 -13.59 -23.79
N LEU A 412 -7.74 -13.64 -24.65
CA LEU A 412 -7.76 -12.93 -25.92
C LEU A 412 -7.98 -11.42 -25.73
N GLU A 413 -8.92 -11.02 -24.87
CA GLU A 413 -9.14 -9.62 -24.52
C GLU A 413 -7.88 -8.98 -23.94
N TRP A 414 -7.29 -9.62 -22.92
CA TRP A 414 -6.06 -9.16 -22.29
C TRP A 414 -4.94 -8.97 -23.32
N ASP A 415 -4.71 -9.97 -24.17
CA ASP A 415 -3.65 -9.91 -25.17
C ASP A 415 -3.89 -8.80 -26.20
N VAL A 416 -5.13 -8.58 -26.70
CA VAL A 416 -5.36 -7.49 -27.69
C VAL A 416 -5.29 -6.10 -27.07
N LYS A 417 -5.80 -5.89 -25.84
CA LYS A 417 -5.66 -4.62 -25.12
C LYS A 417 -4.18 -4.34 -24.84
N ALA A 418 -3.46 -5.29 -24.22
CA ALA A 418 -2.03 -5.19 -23.93
C ALA A 418 -1.15 -4.93 -25.17
N TYR A 419 -1.42 -5.63 -26.28
CA TYR A 419 -0.66 -5.46 -27.52
C TYR A 419 -0.96 -4.14 -28.22
N LEU A 420 -2.17 -3.58 -28.16
CA LEU A 420 -2.44 -2.25 -28.71
C LEU A 420 -1.62 -1.20 -27.96
N THR A 421 -1.70 -1.18 -26.63
CA THR A 421 -0.99 -0.22 -25.79
C THR A 421 0.51 -0.31 -25.96
N LEU A 422 1.12 -1.48 -25.75
CA LEU A 422 2.57 -1.63 -25.87
C LEU A 422 3.02 -1.40 -27.33
N GLY A 423 2.23 -1.82 -28.31
CA GLY A 423 2.50 -1.63 -29.73
C GLY A 423 2.59 -0.15 -30.10
N GLY A 424 1.55 0.63 -29.77
CA GLY A 424 1.53 2.08 -30.01
C GLY A 424 2.65 2.80 -29.26
N THR A 425 2.88 2.43 -28.00
CA THR A 425 3.97 2.99 -27.17
C THR A 425 5.35 2.77 -27.79
N VAL A 426 5.69 1.55 -28.22
CA VAL A 426 7.00 1.32 -28.85
C VAL A 426 7.09 1.94 -30.25
N HIS A 427 5.99 2.10 -30.96
CA HIS A 427 5.95 2.83 -32.23
C HIS A 427 6.26 4.32 -32.03
N ASP A 428 5.66 4.97 -31.04
CA ASP A 428 5.92 6.39 -30.73
C ASP A 428 7.31 6.63 -30.17
N ALA A 429 7.81 5.73 -29.32
CA ALA A 429 9.21 5.72 -28.91
C ALA A 429 10.16 5.63 -30.14
N ALA A 430 9.78 4.95 -31.22
CA ALA A 430 10.54 4.94 -32.47
C ALA A 430 10.42 6.26 -33.25
N VAL A 431 9.22 6.84 -33.37
CA VAL A 431 8.97 8.15 -34.02
C VAL A 431 9.82 9.23 -33.35
N THR A 432 9.69 9.38 -32.02
CA THR A 432 10.41 10.37 -31.22
C THR A 432 11.92 10.15 -31.27
N ALA A 433 12.42 8.96 -30.91
CA ALA A 433 13.86 8.72 -30.83
C ALA A 433 14.56 8.86 -32.19
N TRP A 434 13.94 8.46 -33.31
CA TRP A 434 14.56 8.64 -34.63
C TRP A 434 14.36 10.04 -35.22
N GLY A 435 13.32 10.79 -34.85
CA GLY A 435 13.22 12.23 -35.12
C GLY A 435 14.38 13.00 -34.48
N ILE A 436 14.58 12.80 -33.17
CA ILE A 436 15.69 13.38 -32.39
C ILE A 436 17.05 12.97 -32.98
N LYS A 437 17.28 11.67 -33.24
CA LYS A 437 18.52 11.18 -33.88
C LYS A 437 18.78 11.78 -35.26
N GLY A 438 17.75 11.92 -36.09
CA GLY A 438 17.85 12.49 -37.42
C GLY A 438 18.20 13.97 -37.40
N TRP A 439 17.56 14.72 -36.50
CA TRP A 439 17.85 16.14 -36.32
C TRP A 439 19.20 16.37 -35.66
N TYR A 440 19.47 15.88 -34.45
CA TYR A 440 20.74 16.16 -33.79
C TYR A 440 21.93 15.48 -34.46
N ASP A 441 21.71 14.29 -35.05
CA ASP A 441 22.71 13.57 -35.85
C ASP A 441 24.04 13.45 -35.10
N TYR A 442 23.98 13.04 -33.82
CA TYR A 442 25.11 13.09 -32.88
C TYR A 442 26.10 11.91 -33.02
N LEU A 443 27.35 12.15 -32.62
CA LEU A 443 28.46 11.21 -32.78
C LEU A 443 28.34 9.97 -31.86
N ARG A 444 29.01 8.87 -32.24
CA ARG A 444 29.11 7.63 -31.45
C ARG A 444 30.45 7.54 -30.71
N PRO A 445 30.55 6.82 -29.57
CA PRO A 445 31.76 6.76 -28.75
C PRO A 445 33.04 6.39 -29.51
N ILE A 446 33.02 5.38 -30.39
CA ILE A 446 34.23 4.98 -31.14
C ILE A 446 34.82 6.13 -31.96
N SER A 447 33.98 6.92 -32.62
CA SER A 447 34.44 8.06 -33.42
C SER A 447 34.89 9.23 -32.54
N ALA A 448 34.21 9.47 -31.41
CA ALA A 448 34.53 10.53 -30.46
C ALA A 448 35.85 10.28 -29.72
N ILE A 449 36.00 9.08 -29.13
CA ILE A 449 37.19 8.66 -28.37
C ILE A 449 38.43 8.68 -29.26
N ARG A 450 38.34 8.11 -30.48
CA ARG A 450 39.46 8.12 -31.44
C ARG A 450 39.79 9.52 -31.96
N TYR A 451 38.79 10.38 -32.17
CA TYR A 451 39.04 11.78 -32.55
C TYR A 451 39.75 12.55 -31.43
N MET A 452 39.25 12.50 -30.19
CA MET A 452 39.90 13.17 -29.06
C MET A 452 41.31 12.63 -28.82
N ALA A 453 41.55 11.33 -29.02
CA ALA A 453 42.88 10.73 -28.96
C ALA A 453 43.83 11.20 -30.06
N ASP A 454 43.35 11.40 -31.29
CA ASP A 454 44.13 11.95 -32.40
C ASP A 454 44.53 13.43 -32.16
N GLN A 455 43.70 14.20 -31.44
CA GLN A 455 44.06 15.56 -31.00
C GLN A 455 45.14 15.56 -29.90
N GLY A 456 45.17 14.53 -29.04
CA GLY A 456 46.09 14.43 -27.90
C GLY A 456 45.34 14.53 -26.57
N GLN A 457 45.96 15.15 -25.54
CA GLN A 457 45.39 15.25 -24.19
C GLN A 457 44.95 16.67 -23.83
N SER A 458 43.92 16.81 -22.98
CA SER A 458 43.38 18.12 -22.58
C SER A 458 43.55 18.47 -21.10
N SER A 459 44.34 17.72 -20.33
CA SER A 459 44.41 17.88 -18.85
C SER A 459 45.54 18.78 -18.37
N ASP A 460 46.69 18.83 -19.06
CA ASP A 460 47.85 19.63 -18.64
C ASP A 460 48.55 20.28 -19.85
N PRO A 461 48.50 21.61 -20.00
CA PRO A 461 49.17 22.33 -21.09
C PRO A 461 50.70 22.39 -20.98
N THR A 462 51.29 21.78 -19.95
CA THR A 462 52.74 21.61 -19.80
C THR A 462 53.24 20.22 -20.20
N LEU A 463 52.34 19.24 -20.38
CA LEU A 463 52.67 17.91 -20.89
C LEU A 463 52.71 17.87 -22.42
N PRO A 464 53.39 16.87 -23.02
CA PRO A 464 53.35 16.62 -24.46
C PRO A 464 51.93 16.48 -25.03
N ASN A 465 51.80 16.76 -26.33
CA ASN A 465 50.58 16.63 -27.12
C ASN A 465 49.31 17.20 -26.45
N TYR A 466 49.42 18.38 -25.85
CA TYR A 466 48.25 19.10 -25.34
C TYR A 466 47.39 19.66 -26.48
N HIS A 467 46.07 19.45 -26.40
CA HIS A 467 45.08 20.11 -27.25
C HIS A 467 43.77 20.38 -26.46
N PRO A 468 43.10 21.55 -26.63
CA PRO A 468 41.86 21.84 -25.90
C PRO A 468 40.72 20.85 -26.18
N ALA A 469 40.67 20.31 -27.40
CA ALA A 469 39.75 19.26 -27.82
C ALA A 469 40.34 17.83 -27.71
N GLY A 470 41.44 17.66 -26.98
CA GLY A 470 42.00 16.35 -26.63
C GLY A 470 41.17 15.60 -25.58
N ILE A 471 41.56 14.36 -25.30
CA ILE A 471 40.95 13.53 -24.25
C ILE A 471 41.55 13.87 -22.87
N PRO A 472 40.77 13.95 -21.79
CA PRO A 472 41.33 14.11 -20.45
C PRO A 472 42.17 12.90 -20.01
N LEU A 473 43.32 13.16 -19.39
CA LEU A 473 44.11 12.13 -18.70
C LEU A 473 43.47 11.77 -17.36
N VAL A 474 43.43 10.48 -17.06
CA VAL A 474 42.91 9.90 -15.82
C VAL A 474 43.92 8.83 -15.36
N PRO A 475 44.71 9.05 -14.28
CA PRO A 475 45.77 8.12 -13.88
C PRO A 475 45.28 6.69 -13.72
N GLY A 476 45.99 5.72 -14.31
CA GLY A 476 45.59 4.30 -14.32
C GLY A 476 44.59 3.91 -15.43
N TYR A 477 43.93 4.86 -16.08
CA TYR A 477 42.91 4.59 -17.12
C TYR A 477 43.19 5.25 -18.48
N VAL A 478 43.61 6.52 -18.48
CA VAL A 478 43.94 7.32 -19.67
C VAL A 478 45.26 8.05 -19.45
N GLU A 479 46.29 7.65 -20.19
CA GLU A 479 47.67 8.08 -19.95
C GLU A 479 48.42 8.37 -21.25
N LEU A 480 49.57 9.05 -21.14
CA LEU A 480 50.55 9.12 -22.23
C LEU A 480 51.36 7.82 -22.34
N VAL A 481 51.60 7.38 -23.57
CA VAL A 481 52.53 6.29 -23.89
C VAL A 481 53.97 6.75 -23.65
N THR A 482 54.71 6.01 -22.83
CA THR A 482 56.08 6.37 -22.40
C THR A 482 57.15 5.51 -23.09
N PRO A 483 58.44 5.93 -23.08
CA PRO A 483 59.56 5.09 -23.53
C PRO A 483 59.75 3.79 -22.73
N ASN A 484 59.09 3.66 -21.57
CA ASN A 484 59.17 2.47 -20.70
C ASN A 484 58.05 1.46 -20.98
N ASP A 485 56.98 1.86 -21.69
CA ASP A 485 55.84 0.99 -21.98
C ASP A 485 56.23 -0.19 -22.91
N PRO A 486 55.41 -1.26 -22.95
CA PRO A 486 55.59 -2.38 -23.87
C PRO A 486 55.71 -1.95 -25.34
N LEU A 487 56.45 -2.73 -26.13
CA LEU A 487 56.68 -2.47 -27.57
C LEU A 487 55.38 -2.31 -28.40
N ILE A 488 54.31 -3.00 -28.00
CA ILE A 488 53.00 -2.91 -28.68
C ILE A 488 52.33 -1.53 -28.49
N LEU A 489 52.64 -0.82 -27.41
CA LEU A 489 52.14 0.54 -27.17
C LEU A 489 53.05 1.59 -27.80
N ARG A 490 54.35 1.58 -27.48
CA ARG A 490 55.27 2.65 -27.90
C ARG A 490 55.86 2.49 -29.31
N GLY A 491 55.74 1.31 -29.92
CA GLY A 491 56.38 0.96 -31.18
C GLY A 491 57.85 0.57 -31.05
N PHE A 492 58.47 0.17 -32.17
CA PHE A 492 59.86 -0.31 -32.19
C PHE A 492 60.91 0.80 -32.04
N ASN A 493 60.56 2.01 -32.46
CA ASN A 493 61.39 3.20 -32.57
C ASN A 493 60.91 4.34 -31.64
N ASN A 494 59.96 4.07 -30.74
CA ASN A 494 59.22 5.04 -29.92
C ASN A 494 58.26 5.96 -30.73
N GLU A 495 57.79 5.50 -31.88
CA GLU A 495 56.93 6.21 -32.83
C GLU A 495 55.49 6.49 -32.32
N HIS A 496 55.09 5.90 -31.19
CA HIS A 496 53.83 6.22 -30.50
C HIS A 496 54.05 6.83 -29.10
N VAL A 497 55.29 7.18 -28.70
CA VAL A 497 55.50 7.91 -27.43
C VAL A 497 54.78 9.27 -27.50
N ASP A 498 54.27 9.71 -26.35
CA ASP A 498 53.42 10.89 -26.18
C ASP A 498 52.01 10.79 -26.84
N LYS A 499 51.65 9.66 -27.49
CA LYS A 499 50.24 9.36 -27.82
C LYS A 499 49.45 8.90 -26.59
N ILE A 500 48.12 8.85 -26.71
CA ILE A 500 47.24 8.37 -25.65
C ILE A 500 47.17 6.83 -25.65
N LYS A 501 47.22 6.24 -24.45
CA LYS A 501 46.83 4.84 -24.17
C LYS A 501 45.61 4.81 -23.24
N LEU A 502 44.75 3.80 -23.42
CA LEU A 502 43.57 3.51 -22.60
C LEU A 502 43.75 2.16 -21.93
N TYR A 503 43.31 2.02 -20.68
CA TYR A 503 43.13 0.73 -20.02
C TYR A 503 41.69 0.28 -20.24
N ALA A 504 41.48 -0.65 -21.17
CA ALA A 504 40.16 -0.99 -21.72
C ALA A 504 40.11 -2.45 -22.22
N TRP A 505 38.93 -2.96 -22.58
CA TRP A 505 38.80 -4.23 -23.33
C TRP A 505 39.66 -4.15 -24.59
N ARG A 506 40.49 -5.16 -24.83
CA ARG A 506 41.61 -5.02 -25.78
C ARG A 506 41.20 -5.03 -27.26
N GLY A 507 39.93 -5.27 -27.55
CA GLY A 507 39.39 -5.31 -28.91
C GLY A 507 39.57 -6.68 -29.58
N PRO A 508 38.94 -6.86 -30.76
CA PRO A 508 38.81 -8.16 -31.39
C PRO A 508 40.11 -8.75 -31.96
N ASP A 509 41.16 -7.95 -32.13
CA ASP A 509 42.48 -8.44 -32.60
C ASP A 509 43.14 -9.43 -31.61
N TYR A 510 42.58 -9.59 -30.40
CA TYR A 510 43.01 -10.56 -29.41
C TYR A 510 42.19 -11.87 -29.43
N ILE A 511 41.09 -11.93 -30.20
CA ILE A 511 40.16 -13.07 -30.27
C ILE A 511 40.32 -13.76 -31.64
N ASN A 512 40.86 -14.98 -31.66
CA ASN A 512 41.06 -15.78 -32.87
C ASN A 512 39.91 -16.80 -33.06
N ASP A 513 39.42 -17.38 -31.96
CA ASP A 513 38.23 -18.23 -31.93
C ASP A 513 37.32 -17.86 -30.74
N PRO A 514 36.16 -17.19 -30.95
CA PRO A 514 35.23 -16.78 -29.89
C PRO A 514 34.47 -17.97 -29.25
N ALA A 515 34.92 -19.19 -29.47
CA ALA A 515 34.53 -20.37 -28.71
C ALA A 515 35.50 -20.71 -27.56
N VAL A 516 36.71 -20.13 -27.51
CA VAL A 516 37.78 -20.47 -26.53
C VAL A 516 38.76 -19.32 -26.19
N ASP A 517 38.67 -18.16 -26.86
CA ASP A 517 39.51 -16.99 -26.59
C ASP A 517 38.69 -15.87 -25.91
N ASP A 518 39.30 -15.15 -24.96
CA ASP A 518 38.87 -13.84 -24.45
C ASP A 518 39.91 -12.75 -24.78
N ALA A 519 39.49 -11.49 -24.98
CA ALA A 519 40.45 -10.41 -25.22
C ALA A 519 41.11 -9.91 -23.91
N GLY A 520 40.40 -10.05 -22.79
CA GLY A 520 40.68 -9.42 -21.50
C GLY A 520 40.69 -7.89 -21.56
N VAL A 521 41.09 -7.27 -20.44
CA VAL A 521 41.35 -5.82 -20.37
C VAL A 521 42.85 -5.55 -20.34
N GLY A 522 43.28 -4.40 -20.86
CA GLY A 522 44.66 -3.95 -20.70
C GLY A 522 44.93 -2.60 -21.33
N TRP A 523 46.18 -2.16 -21.23
CA TRP A 523 46.63 -0.98 -21.95
C TRP A 523 46.68 -1.25 -23.46
N ILE A 524 45.85 -0.51 -24.21
CA ILE A 524 45.88 -0.39 -25.67
C ILE A 524 46.16 1.08 -26.06
N ARG A 525 46.54 1.34 -27.31
CA ARG A 525 46.62 2.74 -27.80
C ARG A 525 45.19 3.22 -28.05
N ALA A 526 44.88 4.46 -27.69
CA ALA A 526 43.52 5.01 -27.83
C ALA A 526 43.05 5.09 -29.29
N GLU A 527 44.01 5.24 -30.22
CA GLU A 527 43.77 5.19 -31.67
C GLU A 527 43.23 3.83 -32.15
N ASP A 528 43.45 2.74 -31.39
CA ASP A 528 42.96 1.40 -31.73
C ASP A 528 41.67 1.01 -30.97
N TRP A 529 41.05 1.88 -30.16
CA TRP A 529 39.94 1.50 -29.27
C TRP A 529 38.72 0.95 -30.01
N TRP A 530 38.07 -0.07 -29.45
CA TRP A 530 36.78 -0.63 -29.89
C TRP A 530 35.79 -0.67 -28.72
N PRO A 531 34.48 -0.44 -28.97
CA PRO A 531 33.42 -0.77 -28.02
C PRO A 531 33.29 -2.29 -27.88
N TYR A 532 32.72 -2.78 -26.77
CA TYR A 532 32.47 -4.21 -26.55
C TYR A 532 31.33 -4.71 -27.46
N GLN A 533 31.70 -5.02 -28.70
CA GLN A 533 30.82 -5.43 -29.79
C GLN A 533 31.59 -6.33 -30.76
N ARG A 534 30.88 -7.19 -31.49
CA ARG A 534 31.47 -8.03 -32.55
C ARG A 534 32.08 -7.19 -33.70
N PRO A 535 33.16 -7.65 -34.37
CA PRO A 535 33.84 -6.92 -35.44
C PRO A 535 32.94 -6.50 -36.61
N SER A 536 31.87 -7.27 -36.86
CA SER A 536 30.92 -7.06 -37.94
C SER A 536 29.75 -6.12 -37.59
N PHE A 537 29.67 -5.63 -36.35
CA PHE A 537 28.63 -4.71 -35.87
C PHE A 537 29.17 -3.81 -34.75
N VAL A 538 30.11 -2.93 -35.07
CA VAL A 538 30.84 -2.13 -34.06
C VAL A 538 29.98 -1.05 -33.40
N THR A 539 28.96 -0.56 -34.10
CA THR A 539 27.90 0.31 -33.56
C THR A 539 26.68 0.21 -34.47
N PRO A 540 25.45 0.41 -33.98
CA PRO A 540 24.28 0.51 -34.84
C PRO A 540 24.43 1.65 -35.87
N PRO A 541 23.94 1.49 -37.12
CA PRO A 541 24.17 2.42 -38.22
C PRO A 541 23.23 3.63 -38.14
N PHE A 542 23.30 4.39 -37.04
CA PHE A 542 22.54 5.62 -36.80
C PHE A 542 23.13 6.41 -35.63
N ALA A 543 22.80 7.70 -35.54
CA ALA A 543 23.26 8.63 -34.51
C ALA A 543 23.07 8.14 -33.07
N GLY A 544 23.90 8.67 -32.18
CA GLY A 544 23.86 8.42 -30.73
C GLY A 544 22.58 8.97 -30.09
N TYR A 545 22.60 10.26 -29.79
CA TYR A 545 21.55 10.99 -29.08
C TYR A 545 20.16 10.92 -29.76
N ILE A 546 19.09 10.49 -29.10
CA ILE A 546 18.97 9.79 -27.80
C ILE A 546 19.03 8.27 -27.97
N SER A 547 19.35 7.54 -26.91
CA SER A 547 19.42 6.07 -26.89
C SER A 547 18.04 5.46 -27.05
N GLY A 548 17.76 4.93 -28.25
CA GLY A 548 16.46 4.31 -28.53
C GLY A 548 16.14 3.10 -27.63
N HIS A 549 17.15 2.34 -27.19
CA HIS A 549 16.91 1.25 -26.22
C HIS A 549 16.38 1.80 -24.90
N SER A 550 16.93 2.92 -24.42
CA SER A 550 16.53 3.59 -23.19
C SER A 550 15.09 4.12 -23.28
N THR A 551 14.71 4.71 -24.42
CA THR A 551 13.33 5.18 -24.68
C THR A 551 12.33 4.03 -24.81
N PHE A 552 12.62 3.00 -25.63
CA PHE A 552 11.74 1.83 -25.76
C PHE A 552 11.51 1.15 -24.41
N SER A 553 12.59 0.93 -23.65
CA SER A 553 12.54 0.13 -22.43
C SER A 553 11.83 0.85 -21.29
N ARG A 554 12.07 2.16 -21.15
CA ARG A 554 11.36 2.94 -20.15
C ARG A 554 9.88 3.08 -20.49
N ALA A 555 9.54 3.36 -21.75
CA ALA A 555 8.14 3.45 -22.17
C ALA A 555 7.39 2.13 -21.96
N ALA A 556 8.00 1.00 -22.34
CA ALA A 556 7.45 -0.33 -22.08
C ALA A 556 7.32 -0.64 -20.58
N ALA A 557 8.29 -0.27 -19.74
CA ALA A 557 8.25 -0.49 -18.31
C ALA A 557 7.13 0.30 -17.60
N GLU A 558 6.85 1.53 -18.02
CA GLU A 558 5.70 2.29 -17.50
C GLU A 558 4.38 1.66 -17.96
N VAL A 559 4.23 1.27 -19.24
CA VAL A 559 3.04 0.55 -19.73
C VAL A 559 2.79 -0.75 -18.98
N MET A 560 3.81 -1.58 -18.74
CA MET A 560 3.65 -2.84 -18.02
C MET A 560 3.29 -2.63 -16.54
N THR A 561 3.83 -1.58 -15.92
CA THR A 561 3.46 -1.15 -14.56
C THR A 561 1.99 -0.75 -14.48
N LEU A 562 1.52 0.09 -15.41
CA LEU A 562 0.14 0.57 -15.45
C LEU A 562 -0.83 -0.55 -15.82
N LEU A 563 -0.56 -1.32 -16.88
CA LEU A 563 -1.42 -2.41 -17.36
C LEU A 563 -1.70 -3.48 -16.30
N THR A 564 -0.68 -3.87 -15.52
CA THR A 564 -0.80 -4.92 -14.49
C THR A 564 -1.18 -4.37 -13.10
N GLY A 565 -1.28 -3.05 -12.94
CA GLY A 565 -1.51 -2.40 -11.64
C GLY A 565 -0.36 -2.54 -10.64
N ASN A 566 0.79 -3.09 -11.07
CA ASN A 566 1.86 -3.51 -10.19
C ASN A 566 3.22 -3.21 -10.85
N PRO A 567 4.14 -2.47 -10.21
CA PRO A 567 5.48 -2.24 -10.78
C PRO A 567 6.35 -3.50 -10.79
N PHE A 568 6.03 -4.50 -9.96
CA PHE A 568 6.78 -5.75 -9.88
C PHE A 568 6.37 -6.75 -10.96
N PHE A 569 7.32 -7.56 -11.41
CA PHE A 569 7.01 -8.79 -12.14
C PHE A 569 6.09 -9.71 -11.30
N PRO A 570 5.24 -10.55 -11.92
CA PRO A 570 4.57 -11.65 -11.24
C PRO A 570 5.55 -12.50 -10.40
N GLY A 571 5.11 -13.03 -9.26
CA GLY A 571 6.00 -13.65 -8.25
C GLY A 571 6.98 -12.69 -7.57
N GLY A 572 6.95 -11.40 -7.91
CA GLY A 572 7.89 -10.37 -7.46
C GLY A 572 9.25 -10.42 -8.14
N MET A 573 9.48 -11.24 -9.18
CA MET A 573 10.79 -11.34 -9.84
C MET A 573 10.70 -11.88 -11.28
N GLY A 574 11.32 -11.17 -12.23
CA GLY A 574 11.69 -11.70 -13.54
C GLY A 574 13.12 -12.22 -13.54
N GLU A 575 13.40 -13.31 -14.26
CA GLU A 575 14.73 -13.92 -14.35
C GLU A 575 15.15 -14.25 -15.80
N PHE A 576 16.46 -14.16 -16.08
CA PHE A 576 17.07 -14.69 -17.30
C PHE A 576 18.41 -15.39 -17.00
N VAL A 577 18.58 -16.64 -17.43
CA VAL A 577 19.81 -17.41 -17.19
C VAL A 577 20.77 -17.33 -18.39
N ALA A 578 21.99 -16.86 -18.12
CA ALA A 578 23.16 -16.87 -19.00
C ALA A 578 24.17 -17.95 -18.52
N PRO A 579 24.18 -19.16 -19.11
CA PRO A 579 25.03 -20.25 -18.65
C PRO A 579 26.51 -20.01 -18.93
N LYS A 580 27.34 -20.50 -18.01
CA LYS A 580 28.81 -20.48 -18.09
C LYS A 580 29.33 -20.98 -19.44
N ASP A 581 30.28 -20.25 -20.01
CA ASP A 581 31.00 -20.52 -21.28
C ASP A 581 30.11 -20.68 -22.55
N GLU A 582 28.77 -20.71 -22.42
CA GLU A 582 27.83 -20.97 -23.51
C GLU A 582 27.00 -19.75 -23.95
N PHE A 583 26.84 -18.71 -23.11
CA PHE A 583 26.03 -17.53 -23.44
C PHE A 583 26.72 -16.53 -24.39
N LEU A 584 27.95 -16.09 -24.09
CA LEU A 584 28.60 -15.04 -24.87
C LEU A 584 28.91 -15.50 -26.31
N VAL A 585 28.68 -14.57 -27.25
CA VAL A 585 28.81 -14.79 -28.69
C VAL A 585 30.12 -14.20 -29.22
N PHE A 586 30.67 -13.18 -28.55
CA PHE A 586 31.83 -12.42 -29.06
C PHE A 586 33.18 -12.96 -28.56
N GLU A 587 33.21 -13.60 -27.39
CA GLU A 587 34.37 -14.23 -26.74
C GLU A 587 33.91 -15.37 -25.80
N GLU A 588 34.84 -16.09 -25.15
CA GLU A 588 34.48 -17.10 -24.14
C GLU A 588 33.93 -16.47 -22.85
N GLY A 589 32.78 -16.99 -22.38
CA GLY A 589 32.18 -16.66 -21.09
C GLY A 589 30.64 -16.75 -21.07
N PRO A 590 29.98 -16.30 -19.99
CA PRO A 590 30.59 -15.81 -18.73
C PRO A 590 31.40 -16.90 -18.01
N SER A 591 32.34 -16.51 -17.15
CA SER A 591 33.23 -17.44 -16.44
C SER A 591 32.53 -18.26 -15.34
N VAL A 592 31.34 -17.81 -14.91
CA VAL A 592 30.39 -18.48 -14.01
C VAL A 592 28.98 -18.42 -14.59
N ASP A 593 28.06 -19.25 -14.10
CA ASP A 593 26.64 -19.11 -14.44
C ASP A 593 26.11 -17.79 -13.87
N ILE A 594 25.41 -17.01 -14.70
CA ILE A 594 24.74 -15.77 -14.28
C ILE A 594 23.23 -15.93 -14.49
N THR A 595 22.45 -15.49 -13.51
CA THR A 595 21.03 -15.15 -13.69
C THR A 595 20.93 -13.64 -13.61
N LEU A 596 20.40 -12.96 -14.62
CA LEU A 596 19.93 -11.59 -14.48
C LEU A 596 18.58 -11.64 -13.77
N GLN A 597 18.39 -10.80 -12.75
CA GLN A 597 17.18 -10.75 -11.94
C GLN A 597 16.65 -9.31 -11.88
N TRP A 598 15.33 -9.16 -11.91
CA TRP A 598 14.64 -7.86 -11.86
C TRP A 598 13.42 -7.96 -10.94
N ALA A 599 13.30 -7.09 -9.94
CA ALA A 599 12.09 -7.01 -9.13
C ALA A 599 10.96 -6.30 -9.89
N THR A 600 11.27 -5.14 -10.49
CA THR A 600 10.32 -4.30 -11.24
C THR A 600 10.67 -4.18 -12.71
N TYR A 601 9.67 -3.85 -13.54
CA TYR A 601 9.89 -3.54 -14.96
C TYR A 601 10.85 -2.35 -15.15
N ARG A 602 10.84 -1.40 -14.19
CA ARG A 602 11.76 -0.26 -14.17
C ARG A 602 13.22 -0.68 -13.93
N ASP A 603 13.47 -1.68 -13.07
CA ASP A 603 14.84 -2.22 -12.87
C ASP A 603 15.36 -2.90 -14.15
N ALA A 604 14.49 -3.63 -14.86
CA ALA A 604 14.83 -4.21 -16.16
C ALA A 604 15.19 -3.12 -17.17
N SER A 605 14.36 -2.07 -17.31
CA SER A 605 14.65 -0.90 -18.17
C SER A 605 15.98 -0.22 -17.82
N ASP A 606 16.31 -0.08 -16.53
CA ASP A 606 17.50 0.64 -16.10
C ASP A 606 18.77 -0.21 -16.27
N GLN A 607 18.65 -1.54 -16.15
CA GLN A 607 19.65 -2.48 -16.62
C GLN A 607 19.81 -2.44 -18.16
N THR A 608 18.72 -2.28 -18.94
CA THR A 608 18.81 -2.07 -20.40
C THR A 608 19.63 -0.83 -20.72
N SER A 609 19.39 0.27 -20.01
CA SER A 609 20.13 1.53 -20.15
C SER A 609 21.63 1.38 -19.88
N LEU A 610 22.01 0.87 -18.70
CA LEU A 610 23.41 0.69 -18.30
C LEU A 610 24.19 -0.21 -19.28
N SER A 611 23.54 -1.23 -19.83
CA SER A 611 24.12 -2.15 -20.80
C SER A 611 24.67 -1.46 -22.06
N ARG A 612 24.13 -0.30 -22.45
CA ARG A 612 24.56 0.44 -23.66
C ARG A 612 25.87 1.20 -23.44
N ILE A 613 26.16 1.53 -22.18
CA ILE A 613 27.39 2.19 -21.75
C ILE A 613 28.52 1.16 -21.64
N TRP A 614 28.30 0.04 -20.94
CA TRP A 614 29.25 -1.09 -20.90
C TRP A 614 29.49 -1.73 -22.27
N GLY A 615 28.45 -1.85 -23.10
CA GLY A 615 28.55 -2.25 -24.51
C GLY A 615 29.27 -1.25 -25.41
N GLY A 616 29.68 -0.08 -24.90
CA GLY A 616 30.53 0.90 -25.57
C GLY A 616 29.86 1.79 -26.63
N ILE A 617 28.53 1.72 -26.79
CA ILE A 617 27.82 2.30 -27.96
C ILE A 617 27.02 3.58 -27.66
N HIS A 618 26.73 3.89 -26.39
CA HIS A 618 26.05 5.11 -25.97
C HIS A 618 26.73 5.71 -24.70
N PRO A 619 27.01 7.03 -24.65
CA PRO A 619 27.37 7.73 -23.41
C PRO A 619 26.13 8.06 -22.55
N PRO A 620 26.32 8.48 -21.28
CA PRO A 620 25.23 8.90 -20.38
C PRO A 620 24.24 9.91 -20.98
N VAL A 621 24.71 10.89 -21.75
CA VAL A 621 23.87 11.92 -22.40
C VAL A 621 22.94 11.39 -23.50
N ASP A 622 23.24 10.23 -24.08
CA ASP A 622 22.28 9.54 -24.94
C ASP A 622 21.22 8.82 -24.09
N ASP A 623 21.57 8.30 -22.91
CA ASP A 623 20.67 7.49 -22.07
C ASP A 623 19.58 8.30 -21.37
N ILE A 624 19.96 9.28 -20.55
CA ILE A 624 19.03 9.85 -19.56
C ILE A 624 17.85 10.59 -20.22
N PRO A 625 18.03 11.46 -21.24
CA PRO A 625 16.90 12.04 -21.96
C PRO A 625 16.06 10.95 -22.64
N GLY A 626 16.70 9.84 -23.06
CA GLY A 626 16.01 8.65 -23.54
C GLY A 626 15.05 8.05 -22.52
N ARG A 627 15.46 7.91 -21.25
CA ARG A 627 14.59 7.44 -20.15
C ARG A 627 13.51 8.46 -19.78
N ILE A 628 13.84 9.75 -19.71
CA ILE A 628 12.87 10.82 -19.40
C ILE A 628 11.72 10.81 -20.42
N ILE A 629 12.06 10.89 -21.71
CA ILE A 629 11.09 10.87 -22.82
C ILE A 629 10.34 9.53 -22.89
N GLY A 630 11.01 8.42 -22.58
CA GLY A 630 10.35 7.12 -22.48
C GLY A 630 9.27 7.07 -21.39
N LYS A 631 9.48 7.75 -20.25
CA LYS A 631 8.51 7.80 -19.14
C LYS A 631 7.25 8.57 -19.53
N GLU A 632 7.41 9.68 -20.26
CA GLU A 632 6.31 10.49 -20.82
C GLU A 632 5.47 9.64 -21.79
N ILE A 633 6.09 9.17 -22.89
CA ILE A 633 5.44 8.38 -23.94
C ILE A 633 4.75 7.12 -23.37
N GLY A 634 5.36 6.44 -22.40
CA GLY A 634 4.79 5.24 -21.77
C GLY A 634 3.50 5.48 -20.98
N ILE A 635 3.35 6.67 -20.37
CA ILE A 635 2.14 7.05 -19.61
C ILE A 635 1.08 7.62 -20.58
N GLU A 636 1.49 8.47 -21.51
CA GLU A 636 0.61 9.12 -22.49
C GLU A 636 -0.03 8.11 -23.44
N ALA A 637 0.76 7.18 -23.99
CA ALA A 637 0.24 6.11 -24.85
C ALA A 637 -0.58 5.07 -24.08
N PHE A 638 -0.40 4.94 -22.76
CA PHE A 638 -1.27 4.12 -21.92
C PHE A 638 -2.68 4.73 -21.83
N HIS A 639 -2.79 5.98 -21.36
CA HIS A 639 -4.08 6.67 -21.24
C HIS A 639 -4.74 6.96 -22.60
N TYR A 640 -3.97 7.07 -23.69
CA TYR A 640 -4.54 7.17 -25.03
C TYR A 640 -5.11 5.83 -25.55
N ALA A 641 -4.52 4.69 -25.20
CA ALA A 641 -5.09 3.37 -25.53
C ALA A 641 -6.35 3.08 -24.70
N GLU A 642 -6.34 3.48 -23.43
CA GLU A 642 -7.42 3.33 -22.46
C GLU A 642 -8.76 3.91 -22.95
N GLN A 643 -8.73 5.06 -23.62
CA GLN A 643 -9.89 5.72 -24.25
C GLN A 643 -10.59 4.91 -25.36
N TYR A 644 -9.97 3.81 -25.82
CA TYR A 644 -10.59 2.86 -26.76
C TYR A 644 -11.12 1.61 -26.04
N PHE A 645 -10.61 1.28 -24.85
CA PHE A 645 -10.92 0.05 -24.14
C PHE A 645 -12.18 0.14 -23.27
N TYR A 646 -12.44 1.33 -22.74
CA TYR A 646 -13.48 1.66 -21.78
C TYR A 646 -14.15 2.97 -22.20
N ARG A 647 -15.37 3.23 -21.72
CA ARG A 647 -16.10 4.47 -21.97
C ARG A 647 -16.32 5.26 -20.68
N ASP A 648 -16.60 6.53 -20.91
CA ASP A 648 -17.19 7.53 -20.02
C ASP A 648 -18.54 7.89 -20.70
N LEU A 649 -19.63 7.21 -20.30
CA LEU A 649 -20.92 7.30 -20.99
C LEU A 649 -21.77 8.49 -20.54
N ASP A 650 -21.61 8.99 -19.31
CA ASP A 650 -22.37 10.12 -18.76
C ASP A 650 -21.60 11.46 -18.70
N ASN A 651 -20.27 11.41 -18.82
CA ASN A 651 -19.33 12.53 -18.97
C ASN A 651 -18.97 13.22 -17.63
N ASP A 652 -18.85 12.46 -16.54
CA ASP A 652 -18.33 12.92 -15.25
C ASP A 652 -16.78 12.98 -15.19
N GLY A 653 -16.09 12.12 -15.95
CA GLY A 653 -14.63 12.03 -16.07
C GLY A 653 -13.99 10.73 -15.55
N PHE A 654 -14.75 9.76 -15.08
CA PHE A 654 -14.31 8.40 -14.78
C PHE A 654 -14.56 7.47 -15.98
N LEU A 655 -14.16 6.19 -15.85
CA LEU A 655 -14.31 5.20 -16.90
C LEU A 655 -14.94 3.93 -16.33
N SER A 656 -15.75 3.25 -17.14
CA SER A 656 -16.47 1.98 -16.87
C SER A 656 -15.70 0.79 -16.26
N TYR A 657 -14.39 0.89 -16.02
CA TYR A 657 -13.60 -0.11 -15.27
C TYR A 657 -13.32 0.30 -13.81
N GLU A 658 -13.42 1.61 -13.50
CA GLU A 658 -13.30 2.21 -12.17
C GLU A 658 -14.65 2.74 -11.65
N ASP A 659 -15.56 3.13 -12.54
CA ASP A 659 -16.95 3.46 -12.24
C ASP A 659 -17.81 2.19 -12.04
N CYS A 660 -18.77 2.27 -11.11
CA CYS A 660 -19.72 1.22 -10.76
C CYS A 660 -21.15 1.43 -11.31
N ASP A 661 -21.51 2.62 -11.84
CA ASP A 661 -22.65 2.83 -12.75
C ASP A 661 -22.41 4.04 -13.70
N ASP A 662 -21.58 3.81 -14.73
CA ASP A 662 -21.23 4.66 -15.91
C ASP A 662 -22.44 5.29 -16.68
N ASN A 663 -23.66 5.16 -16.17
CA ASN A 663 -24.87 5.83 -16.68
C ASN A 663 -25.39 6.94 -15.74
N ASN A 664 -24.73 7.18 -14.60
CA ASN A 664 -25.20 8.07 -13.54
C ASN A 664 -24.05 8.89 -12.88
N PRO A 665 -23.85 10.18 -13.26
CA PRO A 665 -22.69 11.01 -12.89
C PRO A 665 -22.72 11.54 -11.44
N ASP A 666 -23.47 10.87 -10.56
CA ASP A 666 -23.53 11.05 -9.12
C ASP A 666 -23.02 9.78 -8.38
N ILE A 667 -22.59 8.72 -9.10
CA ILE A 667 -21.96 7.48 -8.60
C ILE A 667 -20.63 7.32 -9.33
N HIS A 668 -19.49 7.39 -8.64
CA HIS A 668 -18.15 7.30 -9.22
C HIS A 668 -17.06 7.31 -8.13
N PRO A 669 -15.79 6.91 -8.40
CA PRO A 669 -14.66 6.87 -7.44
C PRO A 669 -14.26 8.17 -6.68
N GLN A 670 -14.98 9.27 -6.84
CA GLN A 670 -14.82 10.52 -6.08
C GLN A 670 -16.17 11.17 -5.71
N ALA A 671 -17.25 10.38 -5.69
CA ALA A 671 -18.57 10.82 -5.24
C ALA A 671 -18.55 11.12 -3.71
N THR A 672 -19.72 11.35 -3.13
CA THR A 672 -19.88 11.44 -1.68
C THR A 672 -21.04 10.55 -1.28
N GLU A 673 -20.74 9.55 -0.45
CA GLU A 673 -21.71 8.59 0.09
C GLU A 673 -22.98 9.28 0.61
N LEU A 674 -24.11 8.73 0.16
CA LEU A 674 -25.46 9.11 0.53
C LEU A 674 -26.11 7.97 1.29
N CYS A 675 -27.07 8.30 2.17
CA CYS A 675 -27.89 7.32 2.86
C CYS A 675 -29.02 6.82 1.93
N ASP A 676 -28.68 6.01 0.92
CA ASP A 676 -29.63 5.46 -0.04
C ASP A 676 -29.49 3.95 -0.36
N GLY A 677 -28.48 3.28 0.22
CA GLY A 677 -28.24 1.85 0.04
C GLY A 677 -27.47 1.49 -1.23
N ILE A 678 -26.74 2.45 -1.81
CA ILE A 678 -25.83 2.27 -2.96
C ILE A 678 -24.38 2.53 -2.49
N ASP A 679 -23.43 1.89 -3.16
CA ASP A 679 -21.99 2.21 -3.12
C ASP A 679 -21.78 3.40 -4.08
N ASN A 680 -21.85 4.64 -3.59
CA ASN A 680 -21.77 5.83 -4.46
C ASN A 680 -20.32 6.16 -4.81
N ASP A 681 -19.38 6.01 -3.88
CA ASP A 681 -17.95 6.26 -4.12
C ASP A 681 -17.18 5.08 -4.74
N CYS A 682 -17.90 4.00 -5.09
CA CYS A 682 -17.40 2.76 -5.69
C CYS A 682 -16.26 2.08 -4.90
N ASN A 683 -16.15 2.31 -3.58
CA ASN A 683 -15.07 1.74 -2.76
C ASN A 683 -15.31 0.27 -2.36
N GLY A 684 -16.53 -0.26 -2.56
CA GLY A 684 -16.93 -1.63 -2.21
C GLY A 684 -17.62 -1.74 -0.84
N LEU A 685 -17.95 -0.62 -0.21
CA LEU A 685 -18.80 -0.47 0.96
C LEU A 685 -20.12 0.21 0.55
N ILE A 686 -21.10 0.30 1.44
CA ILE A 686 -22.42 0.89 1.17
C ILE A 686 -22.81 1.72 2.39
N ASP A 687 -23.32 2.94 2.18
CA ASP A 687 -23.71 3.88 3.22
C ASP A 687 -22.51 4.18 4.18
N ASP A 688 -21.32 4.41 3.60
CA ASP A 688 -20.00 4.52 4.26
C ASP A 688 -19.54 5.99 4.52
N GLU A 689 -18.51 6.20 5.36
CA GLU A 689 -18.01 7.50 5.90
C GLU A 689 -19.06 8.48 6.51
N ILE A 690 -20.36 8.19 6.43
CA ILE A 690 -21.47 9.03 6.89
C ILE A 690 -21.78 8.90 8.40
N THR A 691 -22.61 9.81 8.90
CA THR A 691 -23.03 9.83 10.31
C THR A 691 -24.17 8.85 10.55
N LEU A 692 -23.92 7.84 11.39
CA LEU A 692 -24.97 6.96 11.92
C LEU A 692 -25.69 7.59 13.13
N TYR A 693 -26.98 7.34 13.19
CA TYR A 693 -27.91 7.65 14.27
C TYR A 693 -28.46 6.34 14.83
N THR A 694 -28.50 6.21 16.16
CA THR A 694 -29.14 5.07 16.83
C THR A 694 -30.53 5.50 17.27
N TYR A 695 -31.55 4.70 16.93
CA TYR A 695 -32.93 4.85 17.40
C TYR A 695 -33.39 3.57 18.10
N PHE A 696 -34.41 3.66 18.93
CA PHE A 696 -34.92 2.56 19.76
C PHE A 696 -36.38 2.28 19.40
N SER A 697 -36.81 1.02 19.45
CA SER A 697 -38.18 0.62 19.09
C SER A 697 -39.20 1.30 20.00
N ASP A 698 -40.30 1.78 19.43
CA ASP A 698 -41.51 2.31 20.09
C ASP A 698 -42.69 1.48 19.57
N THR A 699 -42.96 0.35 20.23
CA THR A 699 -43.88 -0.70 19.75
C THR A 699 -45.34 -0.41 20.10
N ASP A 700 -45.61 0.35 21.16
CA ASP A 700 -46.98 0.71 21.57
C ASP A 700 -47.41 2.15 21.25
N GLY A 701 -46.45 3.06 20.99
CA GLY A 701 -46.67 4.38 20.42
C GLY A 701 -46.78 5.53 21.43
N ASP A 702 -46.09 5.45 22.57
CA ASP A 702 -46.12 6.50 23.60
C ASP A 702 -45.04 7.60 23.46
N GLY A 703 -43.92 7.29 22.81
CA GLY A 703 -42.80 8.20 22.54
C GLY A 703 -41.48 7.90 23.26
N TYR A 704 -41.45 6.87 24.11
CA TYR A 704 -40.24 6.28 24.68
C TYR A 704 -39.85 5.01 23.91
N GLY A 705 -38.65 4.44 24.14
CA GLY A 705 -38.22 3.25 23.41
C GLY A 705 -37.22 2.31 24.11
N ASP A 706 -37.23 1.04 23.68
CA ASP A 706 -36.51 -0.08 24.30
C ASP A 706 -35.00 -0.07 23.99
N ALA A 707 -34.20 0.07 25.06
CA ALA A 707 -32.74 0.04 25.03
C ALA A 707 -32.13 -1.28 24.49
N ASP A 708 -32.82 -2.42 24.65
CA ASP A 708 -32.39 -3.72 24.08
C ASP A 708 -32.80 -3.89 22.59
N ALA A 709 -33.59 -2.97 22.03
CA ALA A 709 -34.11 -2.99 20.65
C ALA A 709 -33.58 -1.84 19.76
N ALA A 710 -32.30 -1.49 19.90
CA ALA A 710 -31.64 -0.46 19.11
C ALA A 710 -31.51 -0.78 17.60
N LEU A 711 -31.67 0.25 16.76
CA LEU A 711 -31.46 0.26 15.32
C LEU A 711 -30.49 1.40 14.95
N ASP A 712 -29.31 1.05 14.45
CA ASP A 712 -28.39 2.00 13.82
C ASP A 712 -28.80 2.26 12.35
N THR A 713 -28.86 3.53 11.95
CA THR A 713 -29.17 3.95 10.57
C THR A 713 -28.54 5.30 10.24
N CYS A 714 -28.23 5.55 8.97
CA CYS A 714 -27.77 6.85 8.49
C CYS A 714 -28.89 7.90 8.34
N LEU A 715 -30.15 7.53 8.55
CA LEU A 715 -31.29 8.44 8.48
C LEU A 715 -31.28 9.42 9.66
N ALA A 716 -31.25 10.73 9.39
CA ALA A 716 -31.27 11.78 10.42
C ALA A 716 -32.66 12.05 11.04
N SER A 717 -33.58 11.09 10.96
CA SER A 717 -34.90 11.12 11.61
C SER A 717 -35.32 9.68 11.91
N PRO A 718 -35.97 9.40 13.06
CA PRO A 718 -36.37 8.05 13.41
C PRO A 718 -37.33 7.46 12.36
N PRO A 719 -37.16 6.17 11.98
CA PRO A 719 -38.14 5.44 11.19
C PRO A 719 -39.51 5.31 11.89
N ASP A 720 -40.57 5.01 11.12
CA ASP A 720 -41.89 4.72 11.67
C ASP A 720 -41.81 3.56 12.69
N GLY A 721 -42.16 3.82 13.96
CA GLY A 721 -42.09 2.85 15.07
C GLY A 721 -40.76 2.86 15.85
N TYR A 722 -39.99 3.95 15.76
CA TYR A 722 -38.77 4.17 16.54
C TYR A 722 -38.70 5.60 17.10
N VAL A 723 -37.89 5.82 18.14
CA VAL A 723 -37.64 7.12 18.78
C VAL A 723 -36.16 7.35 19.11
N ASP A 724 -35.79 8.59 19.49
CA ASP A 724 -34.41 9.04 19.75
C ASP A 724 -33.95 8.94 21.21
N ASN A 725 -34.59 8.08 22.01
CA ASN A 725 -34.30 7.86 23.43
C ASN A 725 -34.46 6.39 23.83
N ASP A 726 -33.75 5.97 24.88
CA ASP A 726 -33.62 4.59 25.38
C ASP A 726 -34.22 4.42 26.79
N PHE A 727 -35.30 5.15 27.10
CA PHE A 727 -35.80 5.31 28.48
C PHE A 727 -37.04 4.47 28.83
N ASP A 728 -37.52 3.62 27.91
CA ASP A 728 -38.67 2.75 28.17
C ASP A 728 -38.24 1.52 29.00
N CYS A 729 -39.03 1.18 30.03
CA CYS A 729 -38.81 -0.01 30.85
C CYS A 729 -39.75 -1.19 30.50
N ALA A 730 -40.75 -1.00 29.63
CA ALA A 730 -41.69 -2.01 29.15
C ALA A 730 -42.47 -1.64 27.85
N ASP A 731 -41.77 -1.46 26.71
CA ASP A 731 -42.22 -1.20 25.29
C ASP A 731 -43.49 -1.93 24.74
N GLY A 732 -44.13 -2.81 25.51
CA GLY A 732 -45.45 -3.36 25.22
C GLY A 732 -46.61 -2.81 26.06
N ASP A 733 -46.39 -1.83 26.94
CA ASP A 733 -47.39 -1.21 27.81
C ASP A 733 -47.14 0.30 28.09
N ALA A 734 -47.72 1.14 27.22
CA ALA A 734 -47.83 2.62 27.23
C ALA A 734 -48.35 3.29 28.52
N SER A 735 -48.33 2.60 29.64
CA SER A 735 -48.54 3.10 31.00
C SER A 735 -47.30 3.02 31.90
N LEU A 736 -46.17 2.52 31.37
CA LEU A 736 -44.90 2.29 32.06
C LEU A 736 -43.75 3.06 31.36
N ASN A 737 -43.68 4.38 31.57
CA ASN A 737 -42.74 5.28 30.89
C ASN A 737 -42.37 6.52 31.75
N PRO A 738 -41.28 7.26 31.44
CA PRO A 738 -40.83 8.43 32.21
C PRO A 738 -41.78 9.62 32.40
N ASP A 739 -42.93 9.69 31.72
CA ASP A 739 -43.98 10.70 31.94
C ASP A 739 -45.22 10.12 32.66
N ALA A 740 -45.21 8.83 33.00
CA ALA A 740 -46.26 8.17 33.78
C ALA A 740 -46.31 8.68 35.23
N ALA A 741 -47.31 8.22 35.98
CA ALA A 741 -47.49 8.58 37.37
C ALA A 741 -47.72 7.33 38.21
N GLU A 742 -46.78 7.09 39.14
CA GLU A 742 -46.78 5.99 40.11
C GLU A 742 -48.17 5.69 40.69
N VAL A 743 -48.55 4.41 40.61
CA VAL A 743 -49.77 3.84 41.18
C VAL A 743 -49.44 2.65 42.08
N CYS A 744 -50.19 2.52 43.17
CA CYS A 744 -49.99 1.51 44.21
C CYS A 744 -50.31 0.07 43.75
N ASP A 745 -49.45 -0.52 42.91
CA ASP A 745 -49.59 -1.88 42.38
C ASP A 745 -48.30 -2.74 42.39
N GLY A 746 -47.15 -2.17 42.78
CA GLY A 746 -45.88 -2.88 42.88
C GLY A 746 -45.08 -2.96 41.57
N ILE A 747 -45.36 -2.08 40.61
CA ILE A 747 -44.57 -1.85 39.40
C ILE A 747 -43.86 -0.47 39.52
N ASP A 748 -42.73 -0.33 38.83
CA ASP A 748 -42.04 0.95 38.58
C ASP A 748 -42.71 1.54 37.33
N ASN A 749 -43.63 2.50 37.49
CA ASN A 749 -44.43 3.03 36.39
C ASN A 749 -43.72 4.20 35.69
N ASP A 750 -43.02 5.06 36.43
CA ASP A 750 -42.27 6.19 35.84
C ASP A 750 -40.84 5.82 35.38
N CYS A 751 -40.52 4.52 35.37
CA CYS A 751 -39.23 3.94 34.97
C CYS A 751 -38.00 4.54 35.70
N ASN A 752 -38.16 5.20 36.86
CA ASN A 752 -37.05 5.90 37.53
C ASN A 752 -36.08 4.97 38.28
N GLY A 753 -36.45 3.71 38.47
CA GLY A 753 -35.70 2.70 39.24
C GLY A 753 -36.20 2.53 40.67
N ALA A 754 -37.40 3.03 40.99
CA ALA A 754 -38.08 2.89 42.27
C ALA A 754 -39.53 2.46 42.05
N VAL A 755 -40.01 1.51 42.87
CA VAL A 755 -41.36 0.96 42.82
C VAL A 755 -42.22 1.61 43.90
N ASP A 756 -43.47 1.97 43.56
CA ASP A 756 -44.44 2.61 44.47
C ASP A 756 -43.89 3.94 45.06
N ASP A 757 -43.18 4.73 44.25
CA ASP A 757 -42.55 6.01 44.60
C ASP A 757 -43.55 7.19 44.52
N GLY A 758 -43.21 8.35 45.11
CA GLY A 758 -44.01 9.59 45.05
C GLY A 758 -45.38 9.58 45.75
N ILE A 759 -45.94 8.40 46.02
CA ILE A 759 -47.29 8.19 46.55
C ILE A 759 -47.36 8.21 48.09
N THR A 760 -48.59 8.26 48.63
CA THR A 760 -48.82 8.36 50.07
C THR A 760 -48.86 6.97 50.71
N LEU A 761 -47.87 6.69 51.58
CA LEU A 761 -47.87 5.51 52.44
C LEU A 761 -48.75 5.71 53.69
N TYR A 762 -49.40 4.62 54.11
CA TYR A 762 -50.23 4.50 55.31
C TYR A 762 -49.66 3.39 56.19
N THR A 763 -49.43 3.70 57.47
CA THR A 763 -49.00 2.73 58.48
C THR A 763 -50.21 2.13 59.19
N TYR A 764 -50.23 0.80 59.31
CA TYR A 764 -51.24 0.04 60.06
C TYR A 764 -50.57 -0.87 61.11
N PHE A 765 -51.31 -1.16 62.17
CA PHE A 765 -50.86 -1.88 63.36
C PHE A 765 -51.65 -3.18 63.49
N LEU A 766 -51.01 -4.28 63.89
CA LEU A 766 -51.71 -5.56 64.05
C LEU A 766 -52.82 -5.44 65.13
N ASP A 767 -53.96 -6.07 64.86
CA ASP A 767 -55.13 -6.20 65.75
C ASP A 767 -55.29 -7.71 65.98
N SER A 768 -54.64 -8.25 67.02
CA SER A 768 -54.43 -9.71 67.12
C SER A 768 -55.61 -10.48 67.71
N ASP A 769 -56.57 -9.81 68.39
CA ASP A 769 -57.73 -10.46 69.00
C ASP A 769 -59.10 -9.99 68.47
N GLY A 770 -59.16 -8.87 67.73
CA GLY A 770 -60.31 -8.42 66.96
C GLY A 770 -61.22 -7.40 67.65
N ASP A 771 -60.72 -6.64 68.63
CA ASP A 771 -61.47 -5.57 69.31
C ASP A 771 -61.59 -4.27 68.47
N GLY A 772 -60.60 -3.97 67.62
CA GLY A 772 -60.54 -2.81 66.73
C GLY A 772 -59.49 -1.74 67.07
N TYR A 773 -58.76 -1.91 68.18
CA TYR A 773 -57.49 -1.24 68.47
C TYR A 773 -56.32 -2.12 67.97
N GLY A 774 -55.08 -1.66 68.16
CA GLY A 774 -53.92 -2.42 67.68
C GLY A 774 -52.64 -2.15 68.47
N GLY A 775 -51.80 -3.18 68.52
CA GLY A 775 -50.54 -3.21 69.28
C GLY A 775 -49.37 -2.50 68.59
N PHE A 776 -48.49 -1.92 69.41
CA PHE A 776 -47.34 -1.13 68.96
C PHE A 776 -46.23 -1.92 68.23
N ASP A 777 -46.11 -3.23 68.47
CA ASP A 777 -44.92 -4.02 68.11
C ASP A 777 -44.93 -4.60 66.68
N HIS A 778 -46.08 -4.60 65.98
CA HIS A 778 -46.20 -5.15 64.63
C HIS A 778 -46.85 -4.15 63.66
N VAL A 779 -46.01 -3.45 62.91
CA VAL A 779 -46.41 -2.45 61.90
C VAL A 779 -46.26 -2.98 60.47
N ILE A 780 -47.13 -2.48 59.58
CA ILE A 780 -46.96 -2.55 58.13
C ILE A 780 -47.15 -1.17 57.52
N ASP A 781 -46.29 -0.80 56.57
CA ASP A 781 -46.48 0.37 55.71
C ASP A 781 -47.01 -0.09 54.35
N THR A 782 -48.02 0.60 53.81
CA THR A 782 -48.58 0.31 52.48
C THR A 782 -49.21 1.56 51.87
N CYS A 783 -49.15 1.70 50.55
CA CYS A 783 -49.84 2.77 49.83
C CYS A 783 -51.38 2.59 49.74
N GLN A 784 -51.92 1.46 50.24
CA GLN A 784 -53.36 1.20 50.28
C GLN A 784 -54.03 1.96 51.44
N ALA A 785 -55.00 2.84 51.12
CA ALA A 785 -55.65 3.74 52.09
C ALA A 785 -56.69 3.08 53.04
N THR A 786 -56.73 1.75 53.10
CA THR A 786 -57.60 0.99 54.02
C THR A 786 -56.78 -0.10 54.72
N PRO A 787 -56.94 -0.30 56.04
CA PRO A 787 -56.22 -1.35 56.76
C PRO A 787 -56.49 -2.74 56.15
N PRO A 788 -55.45 -3.57 55.97
CA PRO A 788 -55.61 -4.99 55.67
C PRO A 788 -56.37 -5.75 56.77
N GLU A 789 -56.92 -6.92 56.42
CA GLU A 789 -57.67 -7.76 57.35
C GLU A 789 -56.78 -8.24 58.51
N GLY A 790 -57.16 -7.92 59.75
CA GLY A 790 -56.36 -8.17 60.97
C GLY A 790 -55.45 -7.02 61.40
N PHE A 791 -55.65 -5.81 60.87
CA PHE A 791 -54.89 -4.62 61.27
C PHE A 791 -55.81 -3.42 61.59
N ALA A 792 -55.45 -2.65 62.62
CA ALA A 792 -56.07 -1.39 62.99
C ALA A 792 -55.31 -0.18 62.41
N ASN A 793 -56.00 0.98 62.37
CA ASN A 793 -55.44 2.26 61.93
C ASN A 793 -54.89 3.13 63.06
N ASN A 794 -54.61 2.52 64.21
CA ASN A 794 -54.19 3.18 65.43
C ASN A 794 -53.29 2.22 66.24
N ALA A 795 -52.37 2.79 67.00
CA ALA A 795 -51.53 2.08 67.97
C ALA A 795 -51.91 2.59 69.36
N GLN A 796 -52.85 1.91 70.01
CA GLN A 796 -53.45 2.37 71.27
C GLN A 796 -53.78 1.23 72.23
N ASP A 797 -53.64 -0.03 71.80
CA ASP A 797 -53.80 -1.17 72.70
C ASP A 797 -52.53 -1.36 73.56
N CYS A 798 -52.72 -1.66 74.84
CA CYS A 798 -51.68 -1.95 75.81
C CYS A 798 -51.49 -3.46 76.11
N ASP A 799 -52.46 -4.32 75.74
CA ASP A 799 -52.36 -5.79 75.71
C ASP A 799 -53.21 -6.35 74.55
N ASP A 800 -52.68 -6.23 73.32
CA ASP A 800 -53.17 -6.73 72.02
C ASP A 800 -53.47 -8.25 71.97
N SER A 801 -53.50 -8.93 73.12
CA SER A 801 -53.88 -10.34 73.28
C SER A 801 -55.12 -10.56 74.16
N ASN A 802 -55.78 -9.49 74.63
CA ASN A 802 -56.78 -9.52 75.68
C ASN A 802 -57.87 -8.41 75.60
N ALA A 803 -58.84 -8.57 74.69
CA ALA A 803 -60.00 -7.69 74.41
C ALA A 803 -60.95 -7.28 75.58
N ASP A 804 -60.61 -7.55 76.83
CA ASP A 804 -61.19 -6.90 78.02
C ASP A 804 -60.31 -5.72 78.52
N VAL A 805 -59.14 -5.48 77.91
CA VAL A 805 -58.15 -4.43 78.21
C VAL A 805 -57.93 -3.56 76.97
N TYR A 806 -58.49 -2.35 76.95
CA TYR A 806 -58.45 -1.46 75.79
C TYR A 806 -58.78 0.00 76.19
N PRO A 807 -58.45 1.02 75.37
CA PRO A 807 -58.77 2.43 75.61
C PRO A 807 -60.22 2.73 76.04
N GLY A 808 -60.45 2.84 77.35
CA GLY A 808 -61.77 3.14 77.94
C GLY A 808 -62.60 1.93 78.44
N ALA A 809 -61.95 0.86 78.90
CA ALA A 809 -62.56 -0.20 79.72
C ALA A 809 -62.97 0.29 81.15
N THR A 810 -62.81 -0.50 82.21
CA THR A 810 -63.19 -0.10 83.60
C THR A 810 -62.39 -0.81 84.69
N GLU A 811 -61.64 -0.02 85.46
CA GLU A 811 -60.72 -0.43 86.54
C GLU A 811 -61.32 -1.27 87.68
N THR A 812 -60.50 -2.18 88.21
CA THR A 812 -60.78 -3.06 89.36
C THR A 812 -59.52 -3.23 90.22
N CYS A 813 -59.58 -3.15 91.58
CA CYS A 813 -58.39 -3.26 92.47
C CYS A 813 -57.77 -4.67 92.43
N ASP A 814 -57.00 -4.98 91.38
CA ASP A 814 -56.28 -6.25 91.17
C ASP A 814 -54.87 -6.13 90.58
N GLY A 815 -54.43 -4.93 90.19
CA GLY A 815 -53.06 -4.61 89.80
C GLY A 815 -52.80 -4.55 88.29
N ILE A 816 -53.85 -4.37 87.47
CA ILE A 816 -53.77 -4.22 86.02
C ILE A 816 -54.37 -2.85 85.62
N ASP A 817 -53.78 -2.18 84.63
CA ASP A 817 -54.36 -1.03 83.91
C ASP A 817 -55.33 -1.61 82.88
N ASN A 818 -56.64 -1.53 83.11
CA ASN A 818 -57.65 -2.14 82.23
C ASN A 818 -58.04 -1.19 81.10
N ASP A 819 -58.12 0.11 81.35
CA ASP A 819 -58.59 1.09 80.35
C ASP A 819 -57.49 1.71 79.48
N CYS A 820 -56.26 1.20 79.60
CA CYS A 820 -55.03 1.64 78.93
C CYS A 820 -54.70 3.13 79.11
N ASN A 821 -55.14 3.78 80.19
CA ASN A 821 -54.87 5.21 80.42
C ASN A 821 -53.45 5.52 80.94
N GLY A 822 -52.70 4.50 81.37
CA GLY A 822 -51.40 4.62 82.04
C GLY A 822 -51.50 4.61 83.57
N GLY A 823 -52.63 4.18 84.12
CA GLY A 823 -52.94 4.11 85.55
C GLY A 823 -53.40 2.72 85.94
N ILE A 824 -52.87 2.17 87.04
CA ILE A 824 -53.24 0.86 87.58
C ILE A 824 -54.12 1.06 88.82
N ASP A 825 -55.24 0.32 88.90
CA ASP A 825 -56.24 0.42 89.98
C ASP A 825 -56.82 1.84 90.15
N ASP A 826 -56.92 2.59 89.05
CA ASP A 826 -57.24 4.03 89.02
C ASP A 826 -58.71 4.34 89.40
N GLY A 827 -58.96 5.56 89.88
CA GLY A 827 -60.26 6.01 90.37
C GLY A 827 -60.69 5.43 91.73
N LEU A 828 -59.90 4.53 92.34
CA LEU A 828 -60.19 3.90 93.63
C LEU A 828 -59.62 4.69 94.83
N ALA A 829 -60.08 4.34 96.05
CA ALA A 829 -59.78 5.10 97.26
C ALA A 829 -58.80 4.37 98.19
N PHE A 830 -57.65 5.00 98.45
CA PHE A 830 -56.54 4.44 99.23
C PHE A 830 -56.42 5.09 100.63
N THR A 831 -55.69 4.45 101.55
CA THR A 831 -55.37 4.97 102.90
C THR A 831 -53.96 4.54 103.32
N SER A 832 -53.23 5.46 103.96
CA SER A 832 -51.83 5.33 104.37
C SER A 832 -51.65 4.90 105.82
N TYR A 833 -50.67 4.03 106.08
CA TYR A 833 -50.17 3.69 107.42
C TYR A 833 -48.64 3.52 107.40
N PHE A 834 -47.95 3.77 108.51
CA PHE A 834 -46.49 3.91 108.59
C PHE A 834 -45.90 2.88 109.57
N LEU A 835 -44.75 2.28 109.26
CA LEU A 835 -44.13 1.26 110.12
C LEU A 835 -43.63 1.89 111.44
N ASP A 836 -43.92 1.25 112.57
CA ASP A 836 -43.44 1.60 113.92
C ASP A 836 -42.55 0.43 114.40
N THR A 837 -41.22 0.60 114.25
CA THR A 837 -40.25 -0.50 114.41
C THR A 837 -39.75 -0.66 115.85
N ASP A 838 -39.57 0.43 116.59
CA ASP A 838 -39.03 0.39 117.97
C ASP A 838 -40.09 0.50 119.08
N GLY A 839 -41.32 0.96 118.76
CA GLY A 839 -42.50 0.91 119.64
C GLY A 839 -42.77 2.17 120.45
N ASP A 840 -42.21 3.33 120.08
CA ASP A 840 -42.44 4.60 120.79
C ASP A 840 -43.80 5.28 120.45
N GLY A 841 -44.36 5.00 119.26
CA GLY A 841 -45.66 5.50 118.78
C GLY A 841 -45.60 6.56 117.66
N TYR A 842 -44.40 6.91 117.19
CA TYR A 842 -44.15 7.48 115.87
C TYR A 842 -43.69 6.36 114.93
N GLY A 843 -43.87 6.56 113.62
CA GLY A 843 -43.39 5.63 112.60
C GLY A 843 -42.72 6.38 111.46
N ASP A 844 -41.94 5.66 110.66
CA ASP A 844 -41.16 6.22 109.55
C ASP A 844 -42.05 6.64 108.37
N ALA A 845 -42.05 7.93 108.01
CA ALA A 845 -42.69 8.47 106.81
C ALA A 845 -42.24 7.75 105.51
N ALA A 846 -40.99 7.27 105.44
CA ALA A 846 -40.46 6.53 104.30
C ALA A 846 -40.88 5.05 104.28
N MET A 847 -41.44 4.53 105.38
CA MET A 847 -42.05 3.19 105.47
C MET A 847 -43.59 3.26 105.45
N ALA A 848 -44.14 4.20 104.67
CA ALA A 848 -45.55 4.27 104.35
C ALA A 848 -46.03 3.05 103.53
N LEU A 849 -47.26 2.62 103.82
CA LEU A 849 -48.01 1.59 103.12
C LEU A 849 -49.39 2.14 102.75
N ASP A 850 -49.52 2.62 101.51
CA ASP A 850 -50.78 3.00 100.89
C ASP A 850 -51.51 1.76 100.37
N THR A 851 -52.82 1.66 100.60
CA THR A 851 -53.63 0.51 100.16
C THR A 851 -55.10 0.85 99.94
N CYS A 852 -55.79 0.16 99.02
CA CYS A 852 -57.26 0.23 98.85
C CYS A 852 -58.04 -0.46 100.01
N LEU A 853 -57.35 -0.84 101.10
CA LEU A 853 -57.88 -1.42 102.33
C LEU A 853 -58.09 -0.35 103.44
N SER A 854 -59.05 -0.57 104.33
CA SER A 854 -59.58 0.45 105.27
C SER A 854 -59.23 0.26 106.75
N ALA A 855 -58.15 -0.46 107.06
CA ALA A 855 -57.62 -0.64 108.43
C ALA A 855 -56.11 -0.95 108.41
N PRO A 856 -55.34 -0.56 109.44
CA PRO A 856 -53.89 -0.77 109.47
C PRO A 856 -53.52 -2.26 109.56
N PRO A 857 -52.55 -2.72 108.74
CA PRO A 857 -51.88 -4.01 108.95
C PRO A 857 -51.10 -4.07 110.27
N GLU A 858 -50.86 -5.28 110.77
CA GLU A 858 -50.12 -5.49 112.04
C GLU A 858 -48.66 -5.04 111.90
N GLY A 859 -48.25 -4.07 112.72
CA GLY A 859 -46.93 -3.41 112.68
C GLY A 859 -46.95 -1.95 112.21
N TYR A 860 -48.09 -1.43 111.77
CA TYR A 860 -48.19 -0.07 111.22
C TYR A 860 -49.11 0.85 112.04
N VAL A 861 -48.73 2.12 112.17
CA VAL A 861 -49.43 3.23 112.85
C VAL A 861 -49.90 4.29 111.86
N ALA A 862 -50.49 5.39 112.34
CA ALA A 862 -51.06 6.47 111.52
C ALA A 862 -50.40 7.84 111.82
N ASN A 863 -49.14 7.83 112.24
CA ASN A 863 -48.35 8.96 112.70
C ASN A 863 -46.94 8.77 112.14
N ASP A 864 -46.45 9.73 111.36
CA ASP A 864 -45.39 9.56 110.35
C ASP A 864 -44.13 10.37 110.64
N ALA A 865 -44.06 11.04 111.79
CA ALA A 865 -43.10 12.12 111.98
C ALA A 865 -41.66 11.68 112.35
N ASP A 866 -41.34 10.39 112.42
CA ASP A 866 -39.98 9.97 112.78
C ASP A 866 -38.99 10.09 111.61
N CYS A 867 -37.74 10.49 111.89
CA CYS A 867 -36.63 10.45 110.93
C CYS A 867 -35.58 9.37 111.24
N ASN A 868 -35.74 8.60 112.32
CA ASN A 868 -34.96 7.40 112.61
C ASN A 868 -35.72 6.42 113.54
N ASP A 869 -36.80 5.82 113.02
CA ASP A 869 -37.63 4.73 113.59
C ASP A 869 -36.86 3.48 114.12
N GLY A 870 -35.52 3.45 114.01
CA GLY A 870 -34.65 2.47 114.64
C GLY A 870 -33.95 2.90 115.94
N ASP A 871 -34.13 4.16 116.39
CA ASP A 871 -33.55 4.70 117.63
C ASP A 871 -34.36 5.90 118.17
N ALA A 872 -35.27 5.66 119.12
CA ALA A 872 -36.08 6.65 119.86
C ALA A 872 -35.29 7.75 120.65
N ALA A 873 -34.02 7.99 120.31
CA ALA A 873 -33.26 9.19 120.65
C ALA A 873 -33.16 10.22 119.50
N ILE A 874 -33.58 9.88 118.27
CA ILE A 874 -33.56 10.73 117.08
C ILE A 874 -34.96 10.75 116.47
N ASN A 875 -35.73 11.79 116.83
CA ASN A 875 -37.07 12.09 116.33
C ASN A 875 -37.30 13.63 116.47
N PRO A 876 -38.45 14.21 116.06
CA PRO A 876 -38.61 15.67 115.99
C PRO A 876 -38.45 16.46 117.30
N ASP A 877 -38.38 15.81 118.46
CA ASP A 877 -38.17 16.43 119.78
C ASP A 877 -36.66 16.50 120.20
N ALA A 878 -35.72 16.18 119.30
CA ALA A 878 -34.27 16.10 119.55
C ALA A 878 -33.44 17.38 119.18
N GLU A 879 -32.09 17.31 119.13
CA GLU A 879 -31.16 18.44 118.90
C GLU A 879 -30.00 18.15 117.91
N GLU A 880 -29.79 19.05 116.93
CA GLU A 880 -28.74 19.02 115.90
C GLU A 880 -27.26 19.09 116.39
N VAL A 881 -26.38 18.30 115.77
CA VAL A 881 -24.91 18.39 115.92
C VAL A 881 -24.14 18.33 114.58
N LEU A 882 -22.90 18.84 114.59
CA LEU A 882 -22.06 18.91 113.39
C LEU A 882 -21.26 17.60 113.19
N ASP A 883 -21.99 16.51 112.97
CA ASP A 883 -21.47 15.16 112.64
C ASP A 883 -21.93 14.66 111.24
N SER A 884 -22.67 15.50 110.51
CA SER A 884 -23.31 15.23 109.21
C SER A 884 -24.55 14.33 109.27
N LEU A 885 -25.24 14.29 110.40
CA LEU A 885 -26.61 13.79 110.53
C LEU A 885 -27.57 14.95 110.83
N ASP A 886 -28.86 14.77 110.48
CA ASP A 886 -29.98 15.61 110.91
C ASP A 886 -30.64 14.88 112.09
N ASN A 887 -30.30 15.30 113.31
CA ASN A 887 -30.70 14.63 114.54
C ASN A 887 -32.12 14.99 114.96
N ASN A 888 -32.72 16.07 114.43
CA ASN A 888 -34.07 16.52 114.82
C ASN A 888 -35.02 16.80 113.65
N CYS A 889 -34.78 16.12 112.52
CA CYS A 889 -35.70 15.98 111.41
C CYS A 889 -36.06 17.32 110.72
N ASN A 890 -35.07 18.19 110.48
CA ASN A 890 -35.24 19.52 109.87
C ASN A 890 -34.63 19.73 108.45
N ASN A 891 -33.90 18.75 107.89
CA ASN A 891 -33.45 18.55 106.49
C ASN A 891 -32.51 19.61 105.81
N MET A 892 -31.16 19.54 105.89
CA MET A 892 -30.22 20.46 105.14
C MET A 892 -28.82 19.90 104.56
N ILE A 893 -28.52 19.93 103.19
CA ILE A 893 -27.27 19.43 102.38
C ILE A 893 -26.77 20.16 100.99
N ASP A 894 -26.18 19.54 99.89
CA ASP A 894 -25.14 20.07 98.84
C ASP A 894 -25.12 19.61 97.25
N GLU A 895 -24.26 20.11 96.26
CA GLU A 895 -24.31 19.90 94.70
C GLU A 895 -23.07 20.11 93.65
N GLY A 896 -23.11 19.68 92.31
CA GLY A 896 -22.46 20.36 91.06
C GLY A 896 -21.62 19.73 89.80
N LEU A 897 -21.82 20.20 88.51
CA LEU A 897 -20.90 20.50 87.26
C LEU A 897 -20.53 19.57 85.96
N VAL A 898 -19.99 20.10 84.77
CA VAL A 898 -19.78 19.52 83.31
C VAL A 898 -18.66 20.22 82.35
N SER A 899 -18.22 20.08 81.00
CA SER A 899 -18.27 19.32 79.62
C SER A 899 -17.12 19.83 78.54
N THR A 900 -16.73 19.65 77.18
CA THR A 900 -16.96 19.05 75.74
C THR A 900 -15.71 19.08 74.66
N THR A 901 -15.69 18.56 73.33
CA THR A 901 -14.91 18.98 71.99
C THR A 901 -14.25 17.93 70.88
N ALA A 902 -13.89 18.22 69.54
CA ALA A 902 -13.38 17.31 68.36
C ALA A 902 -12.53 17.86 67.03
N ILE A 903 -12.03 17.06 65.95
CA ILE A 903 -11.09 17.42 64.71
C ILE A 903 -11.10 16.62 63.24
N GLN A 904 -10.04 16.60 62.28
CA GLN A 904 -10.03 16.35 60.71
C GLN A 904 -8.75 15.73 59.81
N PRO A 905 -8.73 15.50 58.40
CA PRO A 905 -7.82 14.60 57.46
C PRO A 905 -6.94 15.06 56.12
N ALA A 906 -6.46 14.19 55.10
CA ALA A 906 -5.41 14.42 53.94
C ALA A 906 -5.30 13.55 52.50
N THR A 907 -4.26 13.67 51.54
CA THR A 907 -4.08 13.20 50.04
C THR A 907 -2.98 12.12 49.54
N TRP A 908 -2.93 11.60 48.25
CA TRP A 908 -2.23 10.32 47.73
C TRP A 908 -1.39 10.27 46.38
N LYS A 909 -0.63 9.16 46.08
CA LYS A 909 0.17 8.77 44.85
C LYS A 909 0.50 7.24 44.66
N PHE A 910 0.86 6.77 43.44
CA PHE A 910 1.17 5.35 43.08
C PHE A 910 2.32 5.15 42.06
N PHE A 911 3.17 4.10 42.19
CA PHE A 911 4.25 3.74 41.21
C PHE A 911 4.94 2.38 41.49
N PRO A 912 5.69 1.75 40.55
CA PRO A 912 5.68 2.00 39.12
C PRO A 912 4.36 1.54 38.51
N ASN A 913 3.95 2.17 37.41
CA ASN A 913 2.76 1.82 36.65
C ASN A 913 3.15 2.00 35.17
N PRO A 914 3.29 0.93 34.37
CA PRO A 914 2.99 -0.48 34.67
C PRO A 914 3.82 -1.14 35.78
N VAL A 915 3.20 -2.12 36.46
CA VAL A 915 3.71 -2.90 37.60
C VAL A 915 4.27 -4.24 37.11
N ARG A 916 5.54 -4.56 37.35
CA ARG A 916 6.06 -5.92 37.04
C ARG A 916 5.72 -6.97 38.09
N GLU A 917 5.92 -6.61 39.37
CA GLU A 917 5.76 -7.51 40.52
C GLU A 917 5.14 -6.85 41.76
N GLN A 918 5.43 -5.58 42.03
CA GLN A 918 4.95 -4.89 43.24
C GLN A 918 4.61 -3.44 42.93
N LEU A 919 3.45 -2.98 43.39
CA LEU A 919 3.01 -1.59 43.32
C LEU A 919 3.29 -0.89 44.66
N VAL A 920 3.79 0.34 44.61
CA VAL A 920 4.00 1.21 45.77
C VAL A 920 2.87 2.23 45.85
N LEU A 921 2.32 2.38 47.04
CA LEU A 921 1.38 3.42 47.43
C LEU A 921 2.12 4.46 48.29
N GLN A 922 1.88 5.76 48.10
CA GLN A 922 2.51 6.82 48.89
C GLN A 922 1.54 7.97 49.20
N SER A 923 1.48 8.43 50.45
CA SER A 923 0.52 9.45 50.90
C SER A 923 0.98 10.11 52.21
N ALA A 924 0.38 11.26 52.53
CA ALA A 924 0.46 11.86 53.87
C ALA A 924 -0.46 11.16 54.90
N TYR A 925 -1.36 10.27 54.46
CA TYR A 925 -2.24 9.48 55.30
C TYR A 925 -1.45 8.52 56.20
N ALA A 926 -1.78 8.52 57.50
CA ALA A 926 -1.15 7.70 58.52
C ALA A 926 -2.20 6.78 59.16
N GLY A 927 -2.15 5.50 58.82
CA GLY A 927 -3.10 4.49 59.29
C GLY A 927 -3.01 3.20 58.47
N THR A 928 -3.94 2.28 58.72
CA THR A 928 -4.13 1.09 57.89
C THR A 928 -5.17 1.38 56.82
N VAL A 929 -4.90 1.03 55.56
CA VAL A 929 -5.87 1.07 54.46
C VAL A 929 -6.16 -0.33 53.95
N THR A 930 -7.36 -0.55 53.44
CA THR A 930 -7.71 -1.78 52.70
C THR A 930 -7.64 -1.46 51.21
N ALA A 931 -6.81 -2.23 50.48
CA ALA A 931 -6.59 -2.08 49.05
C ALA A 931 -7.30 -3.21 48.29
N ARG A 932 -8.24 -2.87 47.41
CA ARG A 932 -8.98 -3.81 46.55
C ARG A 932 -8.60 -3.58 45.09
N LEU A 933 -8.25 -4.65 44.38
CA LEU A 933 -7.96 -4.61 42.95
C LEU A 933 -9.07 -5.32 42.18
N TYR A 934 -9.64 -4.66 41.19
CA TYR A 934 -10.68 -5.18 40.29
C TYR A 934 -10.12 -5.30 38.87
N SER A 935 -10.58 -6.29 38.09
CA SER A 935 -10.32 -6.37 36.64
C SER A 935 -11.17 -5.37 35.85
N ALA A 936 -10.97 -5.33 34.53
CA ALA A 936 -11.79 -4.53 33.62
C ALA A 936 -13.29 -4.84 33.76
N GLU A 937 -13.63 -6.11 33.98
CA GLU A 937 -14.98 -6.65 34.11
C GLU A 937 -15.51 -6.58 35.56
N GLY A 938 -14.98 -5.66 36.37
CA GLY A 938 -15.43 -5.39 37.76
C GLY A 938 -15.14 -6.49 38.79
N ARG A 939 -14.53 -7.61 38.42
CA ARG A 939 -14.29 -8.75 39.34
C ARG A 939 -13.12 -8.45 40.29
N THR A 940 -13.31 -8.62 41.60
CA THR A 940 -12.22 -8.46 42.58
C THR A 940 -11.17 -9.57 42.39
N ILE A 941 -9.94 -9.17 42.05
CA ILE A 941 -8.81 -10.06 41.78
C ILE A 941 -7.93 -10.27 43.02
N LEU A 942 -7.82 -9.24 43.88
CA LEU A 942 -7.22 -9.37 45.21
C LEU A 942 -7.76 -8.29 46.16
N GLU A 943 -7.79 -8.60 47.45
CA GLU A 943 -7.96 -7.65 48.54
C GLU A 943 -6.82 -7.83 49.54
N SER A 944 -6.21 -6.72 49.98
CA SER A 944 -5.10 -6.74 50.93
C SER A 944 -5.16 -5.55 51.87
N ARG A 945 -5.04 -5.81 53.17
CA ARG A 945 -4.93 -4.77 54.20
C ARG A 945 -3.46 -4.34 54.34
N LEU A 946 -3.19 -3.03 54.26
CA LEU A 946 -1.86 -2.45 54.17
C LEU A 946 -1.66 -1.34 55.22
N ASP A 947 -0.59 -1.43 56.02
CA ASP A 947 -0.20 -0.38 56.96
C ASP A 947 0.70 0.67 56.29
N MET A 948 0.35 1.95 56.41
CA MET A 948 1.10 3.07 55.80
C MET A 948 2.33 3.46 56.64
N VAL A 949 3.37 2.64 56.59
CA VAL A 949 4.62 2.88 57.32
C VAL A 949 5.40 4.04 56.68
N SER A 950 5.61 5.11 57.45
CA SER A 950 6.26 6.34 56.97
C SER A 950 5.61 6.95 55.72
N GLY A 951 4.27 6.86 55.61
CA GLY A 951 3.51 7.38 54.47
C GLY A 951 3.65 6.55 53.18
N ARG A 952 4.03 5.27 53.29
CA ARG A 952 4.24 4.37 52.15
C ARG A 952 3.75 2.96 52.47
N ALA A 953 3.15 2.29 51.47
CA ALA A 953 2.81 0.87 51.51
C ALA A 953 3.20 0.19 50.19
N VAL A 954 3.15 -1.14 50.16
CA VAL A 954 3.49 -1.96 48.98
C VAL A 954 2.46 -3.08 48.82
N LEU A 955 1.94 -3.24 47.61
CA LEU A 955 0.99 -4.28 47.22
C LEU A 955 1.70 -5.33 46.36
N ASP A 956 1.62 -6.61 46.74
CA ASP A 956 2.22 -7.72 46.00
C ASP A 956 1.32 -8.12 44.82
N MET A 957 1.75 -7.76 43.62
CA MET A 957 1.09 -8.08 42.36
C MET A 957 1.96 -9.04 41.56
N ARG A 958 2.34 -10.19 42.14
CA ARG A 958 3.05 -11.27 41.42
C ARG A 958 2.14 -12.37 40.89
N ARG A 959 0.95 -12.55 41.46
CA ARG A 959 0.00 -13.64 41.13
C ARG A 959 -1.21 -13.24 40.30
N THR A 960 -1.44 -11.94 40.09
CA THR A 960 -2.33 -11.39 39.05
C THR A 960 -1.92 -11.91 37.66
N ALA A 961 -2.79 -11.78 36.66
CA ALA A 961 -2.36 -11.85 35.26
C ALA A 961 -1.68 -10.52 34.84
N PRO A 962 -1.03 -10.46 33.66
CA PRO A 962 -0.83 -9.21 32.93
C PRO A 962 -2.19 -8.64 32.47
N GLY A 963 -2.33 -7.32 32.42
CA GLY A 963 -3.58 -6.64 32.07
C GLY A 963 -3.75 -5.28 32.75
N PHE A 964 -4.92 -4.66 32.57
CA PHE A 964 -5.30 -3.44 33.28
C PHE A 964 -6.34 -3.71 34.37
N TYR A 965 -6.25 -2.93 35.44
CA TYR A 965 -6.95 -3.13 36.70
C TYR A 965 -7.31 -1.78 37.34
N PHE A 966 -8.29 -1.78 38.24
CA PHE A 966 -8.66 -0.64 39.07
C PHE A 966 -8.36 -0.92 40.54
N LEU A 967 -7.73 0.03 41.23
CA LEU A 967 -7.31 -0.06 42.64
C LEU A 967 -8.12 0.91 43.50
N GLU A 968 -8.97 0.37 44.38
CA GLU A 968 -9.69 1.11 45.41
C GLU A 968 -8.94 1.09 46.74
N LEU A 969 -8.94 2.21 47.46
CA LEU A 969 -8.48 2.29 48.86
C LEU A 969 -9.63 2.68 49.79
N LEU A 970 -9.75 1.97 50.92
CA LEU A 970 -10.67 2.26 52.02
C LEU A 970 -9.89 2.53 53.31
N ASP A 971 -10.45 3.33 54.22
CA ASP A 971 -9.91 3.53 55.56
C ASP A 971 -10.31 2.44 56.57
N SER A 972 -9.88 2.58 57.84
CA SER A 972 -10.19 1.65 58.92
C SER A 972 -11.67 1.57 59.32
N SER A 973 -12.49 2.54 58.88
CA SER A 973 -13.96 2.58 59.04
C SER A 973 -14.69 2.02 57.81
N GLY A 974 -13.97 1.68 56.73
CA GLY A 974 -14.53 1.25 55.46
C GLY A 974 -14.93 2.40 54.52
N SER A 975 -14.67 3.66 54.88
CA SER A 975 -14.95 4.80 54.02
C SER A 975 -13.95 4.87 52.86
N ARG A 976 -14.45 5.11 51.64
CA ARG A 976 -13.62 5.15 50.42
C ARG A 976 -12.71 6.38 50.43
N LEU A 977 -11.41 6.16 50.20
CA LEU A 977 -10.39 7.19 50.13
C LEU A 977 -10.08 7.61 48.69
N LEU A 978 -10.05 6.66 47.73
CA LEU A 978 -9.90 6.89 46.28
C LEU A 978 -10.12 5.61 45.45
N VAL A 979 -10.16 5.77 44.12
CA VAL A 979 -9.94 4.71 43.12
C VAL A 979 -8.92 5.20 42.07
N GLU A 980 -8.04 4.32 41.56
CA GLU A 980 -6.93 4.64 40.63
C GLU A 980 -6.74 3.51 39.58
N LYS A 981 -6.22 3.81 38.37
CA LYS A 981 -5.96 2.79 37.33
C LYS A 981 -4.53 2.23 37.38
N VAL A 982 -4.39 0.91 37.36
CA VAL A 982 -3.10 0.18 37.45
C VAL A 982 -2.96 -0.80 36.28
N ILE A 983 -1.80 -0.82 35.63
CA ILE A 983 -1.44 -1.77 34.56
C ILE A 983 -0.38 -2.74 35.10
N ARG A 984 -0.41 -4.01 34.67
CA ARG A 984 0.63 -5.01 34.93
C ARG A 984 1.09 -5.70 33.65
#